data_AF-A0A2V8EYS7-F1
#
_entry.id   AF-A0A2V8EYS7-F1
#
_cell.length_a   1.000
_cell.length_b   1.000
_cell.length_c   1.000
_cell.angle_alpha   90.00
_cell.angle_beta   90.00
_cell.angle_gamma   90.00
#
_symmetry.space_group_name_H-M   'P 1'
#
loop_
_entity.id
_entity.type
_entity.pdbx_description
1 polymer ?
#
loop_
_entity_poly.entity_id
_entity_poly.type
_entity_poly.pdbx_seq_one_letter_code
_entity_poly.pdbx_strand_id
1 'polypeptide(L)'
;MRPMIVRVVVVLLFAAAPLSAEVVRVEVQARSQVAGGQTFGAAGSYEKISGKIFFAVDPALAANRIVADIDKAPRSAAGKVEFSADFFLLKPTRIDRGNGAVLYEVSNRGGKGMLGFFDHASGSLDPTTAADLGDGFLLRQGFTLLWVGWQFDPPQRAGLVRVYPPTATDNGRPIRGLVRSDFVVTEREADHSLADRDHLAYAVVDPESPDSVMTVRDSVDGERRVVPRGRWGFGRAEGGRNVADTTRVYIDAKFEPGKIYEVVYTAQNPPLVGLGPAAIRDVVSMLKYGSADALSIPASAITRALAFGVSQSGRFLRTYLYYGFNRDERNRKVFDGVIAQVAGAGRGSFNHRFAQPSRDGHPYLNFFYPTDIFPFTDLPQRDPQTGVTDGLLTHAGSPDLLPKVFYTNSEYEYWGRAASLIHTTIDGAADAPLMDNVRIYLLTAGQHGPAAFPPAQTIGQQRTEPLSAHQRRHARSAREAALPEDRRRDDDHRGAQGVSRGLRAEVRDGRDRHRGAAADHRGVSDSRPAGGRRRQRHRGHPHARARRAAGDLHRVEPVQRSIGADDDALEHAGLVHPAAARQRRAEAGERSAPVNRRALPRQGSVSRGGEKGGAGSRRPAPAARRRSGHDRAQRRAALGCRDVDGCAVDRRNQELRMILNS
;
A
#
# COMPACT_ATOMS: atom_id res chain seq x y z
N MET A 1 15.08 -15.27 85.00
CA MET A 1 15.76 -14.57 83.86
C MET A 1 14.75 -14.37 82.73
N ARG A 2 14.98 -13.41 81.81
CA ARG A 2 14.09 -13.14 80.66
C ARG A 2 14.52 -13.92 79.40
N PRO A 3 13.60 -14.26 78.48
CA PRO A 3 13.91 -15.04 77.28
C PRO A 3 14.57 -14.20 76.17
N MET A 4 15.41 -14.83 75.34
CA MET A 4 15.87 -14.26 74.07
C MET A 4 14.84 -14.53 72.96
N ILE A 5 14.44 -13.47 72.25
CA ILE A 5 13.65 -13.58 71.02
C ILE A 5 14.61 -13.46 69.83
N VAL A 6 14.84 -14.56 69.12
CA VAL A 6 15.62 -14.57 67.88
C VAL A 6 14.76 -13.98 66.76
N ARG A 7 15.17 -12.84 66.20
CA ARG A 7 14.52 -12.24 65.02
C ARG A 7 15.03 -12.90 63.75
N VAL A 8 14.21 -13.76 63.14
CA VAL A 8 14.43 -14.23 61.77
C VAL A 8 14.11 -13.09 60.80
N VAL A 9 15.11 -12.61 60.06
CA VAL A 9 14.93 -11.60 59.01
C VAL A 9 14.69 -12.33 57.68
N VAL A 10 13.43 -12.33 57.22
CA VAL A 10 13.09 -12.84 55.89
C VAL A 10 13.42 -11.77 54.84
N VAL A 11 14.51 -11.97 54.10
CA VAL A 11 14.87 -11.11 52.97
C VAL A 11 14.00 -11.49 51.77
N LEU A 12 12.95 -10.70 51.51
CA LEU A 12 12.15 -10.80 50.30
C LEU A 12 12.96 -10.29 49.09
N LEU A 13 13.69 -11.20 48.45
CA LEU A 13 14.27 -10.99 47.13
C LEU A 13 13.14 -10.83 46.10
N PHE A 14 12.73 -9.59 45.85
CA PHE A 14 11.97 -9.23 44.67
C PHE A 14 12.84 -9.44 43.43
N ALA A 15 12.82 -10.66 42.91
CA ALA A 15 13.27 -10.96 41.55
C ALA A 15 12.32 -10.26 40.58
N ALA A 16 12.60 -8.98 40.30
CA ALA A 16 11.99 -8.24 39.21
C ALA A 16 12.43 -8.92 37.90
N ALA A 17 11.64 -9.90 37.45
CA ALA A 17 11.85 -10.55 36.16
C ALA A 17 11.90 -9.44 35.10
N PRO A 18 12.96 -9.37 34.27
CA PRO A 18 13.05 -8.32 33.27
C PRO A 18 11.88 -8.48 32.30
N LEU A 19 10.97 -7.51 32.27
CA LEU A 19 9.95 -7.43 31.22
C LEU A 19 10.65 -7.08 29.90
N SER A 20 11.20 -8.11 29.24
CA SER A 20 11.44 -8.12 27.79
C SER A 20 10.10 -8.23 27.06
N ALA A 21 9.19 -7.33 27.39
CA ALA A 21 7.92 -7.11 26.71
C ALA A 21 8.08 -5.82 25.92
N GLU A 22 7.88 -5.93 24.61
CA GLU A 22 8.09 -4.90 23.62
C GLU A 22 7.06 -3.77 23.82
N VAL A 23 5.83 -4.18 24.19
CA VAL A 23 4.81 -3.36 24.86
C VAL A 23 5.12 -3.29 26.36
N VAL A 24 5.39 -2.09 26.86
CA VAL A 24 5.66 -1.84 28.29
C VAL A 24 4.44 -1.37 29.08
N ARG A 25 3.43 -0.77 28.43
CA ARG A 25 2.20 -0.31 29.09
C ARG A 25 1.04 -0.17 28.11
N VAL A 26 -0.15 -0.56 28.55
CA VAL A 26 -1.43 -0.27 27.87
C VAL A 26 -2.25 0.65 28.78
N GLU A 27 -2.69 1.78 28.23
CA GLU A 27 -3.46 2.83 28.89
C GLU A 27 -4.84 2.90 28.25
N VAL A 28 -5.88 2.46 28.97
CA VAL A 28 -7.26 2.58 28.54
C VAL A 28 -7.77 3.99 28.88
N GLN A 29 -8.22 4.71 27.86
CA GLN A 29 -8.74 6.07 27.98
C GLN A 29 -10.28 6.08 27.91
N ALA A 30 -10.89 5.17 27.14
CA ALA A 30 -12.33 4.95 27.14
C ALA A 30 -12.67 3.45 27.01
N ARG A 31 -13.77 3.05 27.66
CA ARG A 31 -14.37 1.71 27.58
C ARG A 31 -15.89 1.84 27.69
N SER A 32 -16.65 1.25 26.78
CA SER A 32 -18.12 1.19 26.87
C SER A 32 -18.70 0.01 26.09
N GLN A 33 -19.93 -0.41 26.40
CA GLN A 33 -20.67 -1.31 25.50
C GLN A 33 -20.99 -0.63 24.17
N VAL A 34 -21.14 -1.43 23.12
CA VAL A 34 -21.63 -0.98 21.79
C VAL A 34 -23.05 -1.50 21.53
N ALA A 35 -23.75 -0.85 20.60
CA ALA A 35 -25.13 -1.14 20.22
C ALA A 35 -26.10 -1.31 21.41
N GLY A 36 -25.93 -0.51 22.47
CA GLY A 36 -26.78 -0.57 23.67
C GLY A 36 -26.72 -1.89 24.43
N GLY A 37 -25.66 -2.70 24.25
CA GLY A 37 -25.56 -4.03 24.84
C GLY A 37 -26.22 -5.15 24.03
N GLN A 38 -26.60 -4.89 22.77
CA GLN A 38 -27.09 -5.91 21.82
C GLN A 38 -26.16 -7.13 21.76
N THR A 39 -26.75 -8.32 21.63
CA THR A 39 -26.01 -9.59 21.52
C THR A 39 -25.78 -10.00 20.06
N PHE A 40 -24.60 -10.56 19.79
CA PHE A 40 -24.15 -10.99 18.46
C PHE A 40 -23.92 -12.50 18.48
N GLY A 41 -25.00 -13.28 18.36
CA GLY A 41 -24.94 -14.74 18.39
C GLY A 41 -24.36 -15.29 19.70
N ALA A 42 -23.57 -16.36 19.61
CA ALA A 42 -22.97 -17.03 20.78
C ALA A 42 -21.98 -16.14 21.56
N ALA A 43 -21.34 -15.18 20.89
CA ALA A 43 -20.36 -14.26 21.50
C ALA A 43 -20.98 -13.32 22.55
N GLY A 44 -22.29 -13.09 22.49
CA GLY A 44 -22.99 -12.17 23.40
C GLY A 44 -22.76 -10.70 23.02
N SER A 45 -22.77 -9.81 24.02
CA SER A 45 -22.61 -8.37 23.82
C SER A 45 -21.14 -7.95 23.72
N TYR A 46 -20.86 -6.90 22.96
CA TYR A 46 -19.51 -6.37 22.73
C TYR A 46 -19.24 -5.07 23.50
N GLU A 47 -17.97 -4.85 23.82
CA GLU A 47 -17.45 -3.58 24.31
C GLU A 47 -16.42 -2.99 23.33
N LYS A 48 -16.40 -1.65 23.24
CA LYS A 48 -15.31 -0.88 22.64
C LYS A 48 -14.32 -0.46 23.72
N ILE A 49 -13.04 -0.50 23.40
CA ILE A 49 -11.93 -0.01 24.24
C ILE A 49 -11.02 0.84 23.36
N SER A 50 -10.61 2.01 23.83
CA SER A 50 -9.63 2.86 23.15
C SER A 50 -8.64 3.50 24.12
N GLY A 51 -7.49 3.92 23.61
CA GLY A 51 -6.46 4.59 24.39
C GLY A 51 -5.08 4.45 23.74
N LYS A 52 -4.04 4.30 24.55
CA LYS A 52 -2.63 4.33 24.11
C LYS A 52 -1.85 3.09 24.53
N ILE A 53 -0.97 2.62 23.66
CA ILE A 53 0.01 1.57 23.93
C ILE A 53 1.40 2.21 23.87
N PHE A 54 2.25 1.89 24.85
CA PHE A 54 3.61 2.39 24.97
C PHE A 54 4.60 1.23 24.82
N PHE A 55 5.71 1.50 24.13
CA PHE A 55 6.68 0.50 23.67
C PHE A 55 8.10 0.90 24.06
N ALA A 56 8.98 -0.08 24.26
CA ALA A 56 10.41 0.12 24.52
C ALA A 56 11.26 -0.96 23.84
N VAL A 57 11.49 -0.81 22.53
CA VAL A 57 12.18 -1.82 21.70
C VAL A 57 13.71 -1.71 21.79
N ASP A 58 14.41 -2.83 21.65
CA ASP A 58 15.88 -2.86 21.69
C ASP A 58 16.50 -2.61 20.30
N PRO A 59 17.28 -1.54 20.08
CA PRO A 59 17.84 -1.24 18.77
C PRO A 59 18.91 -2.24 18.30
N ALA A 60 19.46 -3.09 19.18
CA ALA A 60 20.46 -4.10 18.81
C ALA A 60 19.84 -5.45 18.41
N LEU A 61 18.62 -5.78 18.86
CA LEU A 61 17.97 -7.05 18.54
C LEU A 61 17.72 -7.19 17.03
N ALA A 62 17.96 -8.39 16.49
CA ALA A 62 17.86 -8.67 15.05
C ALA A 62 16.46 -8.37 14.48
N ALA A 63 15.40 -8.58 15.27
CA ALA A 63 14.02 -8.25 14.89
C ALA A 63 13.73 -6.74 14.81
N ASN A 64 14.61 -5.88 15.35
CA ASN A 64 14.49 -4.42 15.35
C ASN A 64 15.48 -3.73 14.41
N ARG A 65 16.64 -4.33 14.15
CA ARG A 65 17.64 -3.81 13.18
C ARG A 65 17.11 -3.68 11.75
N ILE A 66 15.95 -4.25 11.44
CA ILE A 66 15.20 -4.05 10.19
C ILE A 66 14.54 -2.66 10.10
N VAL A 67 14.39 -1.93 11.20
CA VAL A 67 13.80 -0.57 11.23
C VAL A 67 14.84 0.44 10.74
N ALA A 68 14.51 1.19 9.70
CA ALA A 68 15.41 2.20 9.14
C ALA A 68 15.74 3.30 10.16
N ASP A 69 17.02 3.65 10.26
CA ASP A 69 17.59 4.61 11.21
C ASP A 69 17.36 4.30 12.71
N ILE A 70 17.08 3.04 13.09
CA ILE A 70 16.95 2.61 14.49
C ILE A 70 18.23 2.78 15.32
N ASP A 71 19.39 2.78 14.66
CA ASP A 71 20.69 3.11 15.25
C ASP A 71 20.75 4.57 15.74
N LYS A 72 20.08 5.48 15.03
CA LYS A 72 20.03 6.94 15.23
C LYS A 72 18.85 7.41 16.08
N ALA A 73 18.09 6.47 16.64
CA ALA A 73 17.02 6.79 17.58
C ALA A 73 17.59 7.37 18.89
N PRO A 74 16.94 8.38 19.52
CA PRO A 74 17.15 8.66 20.93
C PRO A 74 16.79 7.42 21.76
N ARG A 75 17.57 7.17 22.81
CA ARG A 75 17.43 6.00 23.68
C ARG A 75 17.22 6.44 25.12
N SER A 76 16.41 5.71 25.87
CA SER A 76 16.22 5.96 27.30
C SER A 76 17.40 5.42 28.12
N ALA A 77 17.37 5.64 29.44
CA ALA A 77 18.41 5.13 30.36
C ALA A 77 18.58 3.60 30.34
N ALA A 78 17.56 2.86 29.86
CA ALA A 78 17.61 1.42 29.65
C ALA A 78 18.18 1.00 28.27
N GLY A 79 18.66 1.94 27.47
CA GLY A 79 19.20 1.72 26.11
C GLY A 79 18.13 1.42 25.04
N LYS A 80 16.84 1.42 25.41
CA LYS A 80 15.70 1.12 24.52
C LYS A 80 15.24 2.36 23.76
N VAL A 81 14.58 2.12 22.62
CA VAL A 81 13.88 3.13 21.83
C VAL A 81 12.42 3.17 22.25
N GLU A 82 12.02 4.26 22.87
CA GLU A 82 10.68 4.43 23.44
C GLU A 82 9.74 5.18 22.49
N PHE A 83 8.51 4.68 22.32
CA PHE A 83 7.48 5.28 21.49
C PHE A 83 6.07 4.88 21.96
N SER A 84 5.03 5.40 21.29
CA SER A 84 3.64 5.01 21.57
C SER A 84 2.78 4.94 20.32
N ALA A 85 1.63 4.28 20.41
CA ALA A 85 0.60 4.27 19.36
C ALA A 85 -0.80 4.32 19.99
N ASP A 86 -1.74 5.00 19.35
CA ASP A 86 -3.15 4.89 19.75
C ASP A 86 -3.72 3.54 19.29
N PHE A 87 -4.72 3.03 20.02
CA PHE A 87 -5.45 1.82 19.64
C PHE A 87 -6.97 1.97 19.78
N PHE A 88 -7.68 1.10 19.06
CA PHE A 88 -9.10 0.86 19.22
C PHE A 88 -9.36 -0.64 19.13
N LEU A 89 -10.25 -1.15 19.96
CA LEU A 89 -10.59 -2.56 20.08
C LEU A 89 -12.11 -2.72 20.17
N LEU A 90 -12.68 -3.65 19.42
CA LEU A 90 -13.99 -4.24 19.72
C LEU A 90 -13.76 -5.68 20.15
N LYS A 91 -14.26 -6.07 21.33
CA LYS A 91 -14.20 -7.47 21.78
C LYS A 91 -15.51 -7.93 22.40
N PRO A 92 -15.80 -9.24 22.44
CA PRO A 92 -16.82 -9.78 23.32
C PRO A 92 -16.58 -9.31 24.76
N THR A 93 -17.62 -8.82 25.43
CA THR A 93 -17.55 -8.43 26.86
C THR A 93 -17.05 -9.61 27.69
N ARG A 94 -17.60 -10.80 27.41
CA ARG A 94 -17.11 -12.10 27.82
C ARG A 94 -16.16 -12.69 26.78
N ILE A 95 -14.86 -12.44 26.94
CA ILE A 95 -13.82 -12.88 25.99
C ILE A 95 -13.77 -14.41 25.84
N ASP A 96 -14.20 -15.16 26.86
CA ASP A 96 -14.38 -16.62 26.86
C ASP A 96 -15.44 -17.13 25.86
N ARG A 97 -16.29 -16.22 25.34
CA ARG A 97 -17.27 -16.50 24.27
C ARG A 97 -16.80 -16.05 22.88
N GLY A 98 -15.61 -15.46 22.78
CA GLY A 98 -14.95 -15.17 21.51
C GLY A 98 -14.48 -16.44 20.82
N ASN A 99 -14.15 -16.33 19.53
CA ASN A 99 -13.65 -17.44 18.73
C ASN A 99 -12.13 -17.70 18.90
N GLY A 100 -11.48 -17.05 19.86
CA GLY A 100 -10.03 -17.14 20.08
C GLY A 100 -9.15 -16.53 18.98
N ALA A 101 -9.71 -15.69 18.10
CA ALA A 101 -8.97 -15.00 17.05
C ALA A 101 -9.09 -13.48 17.14
N VAL A 102 -7.97 -12.78 16.92
CA VAL A 102 -7.94 -11.36 16.58
C VAL A 102 -7.93 -11.19 15.06
N LEU A 103 -8.84 -10.36 14.55
CA LEU A 103 -8.75 -9.81 13.20
C LEU A 103 -8.31 -8.35 13.33
N TYR A 104 -7.09 -8.09 12.87
CA TYR A 104 -6.45 -6.78 12.90
C TYR A 104 -6.59 -6.10 11.54
N GLU A 105 -7.14 -4.89 11.51
CA GLU A 105 -7.05 -4.01 10.34
C GLU A 105 -5.84 -3.09 10.49
N VAL A 106 -4.98 -3.10 9.47
CA VAL A 106 -4.03 -2.02 9.25
C VAL A 106 -4.82 -0.77 8.86
N SER A 107 -5.10 0.09 9.83
CA SER A 107 -5.86 1.34 9.69
C SER A 107 -5.38 2.17 8.50
N ASN A 108 -6.15 2.20 7.41
CA ASN A 108 -5.84 3.04 6.25
C ASN A 108 -5.94 4.51 6.68
N ARG A 109 -4.81 5.23 6.70
CA ARG A 109 -4.71 6.63 7.14
C ARG A 109 -5.36 6.88 8.51
N GLY A 110 -5.14 5.95 9.44
CA GLY A 110 -5.69 5.95 10.81
C GLY A 110 -7.18 5.60 10.95
N GLY A 111 -7.86 5.27 9.85
CA GLY A 111 -9.28 4.95 9.81
C GLY A 111 -9.63 3.53 10.29
N LYS A 112 -10.92 3.16 10.13
CA LYS A 112 -11.50 1.88 10.54
C LYS A 112 -12.46 1.34 9.46
N GLY A 113 -11.92 0.81 8.36
CA GLY A 113 -12.70 0.39 7.19
C GLY A 113 -13.33 -1.02 7.28
N MET A 114 -12.83 -1.87 8.17
CA MET A 114 -13.15 -3.30 8.25
C MET A 114 -14.64 -3.60 8.45
N LEU A 115 -15.35 -2.82 9.26
CA LEU A 115 -16.80 -2.98 9.48
C LEU A 115 -17.62 -2.64 8.23
N GLY A 116 -17.19 -1.66 7.42
CA GLY A 116 -17.82 -1.37 6.13
C GLY A 116 -17.54 -2.46 5.08
N PHE A 117 -16.40 -3.13 5.19
CA PHE A 117 -15.95 -4.16 4.25
C PHE A 117 -16.61 -5.54 4.48
N PHE A 118 -16.66 -6.00 5.74
CA PHE A 118 -17.18 -7.33 6.10
C PHE A 118 -18.63 -7.29 6.61
N ASP A 119 -19.00 -6.27 7.38
CA ASP A 119 -20.28 -6.20 8.10
C ASP A 119 -21.24 -5.17 7.48
N HIS A 120 -20.89 -4.59 6.32
CA HIS A 120 -21.72 -3.60 5.59
C HIS A 120 -22.11 -2.34 6.40
N ALA A 121 -21.32 -1.96 7.41
CA ALA A 121 -21.54 -0.75 8.19
C ALA A 121 -21.45 0.54 7.35
N SER A 122 -22.09 1.62 7.83
CA SER A 122 -22.03 2.96 7.20
C SER A 122 -20.64 3.62 7.25
N GLY A 123 -19.70 3.04 8.00
CA GLY A 123 -18.37 3.58 8.25
C GLY A 123 -18.37 4.57 9.42
N SER A 124 -17.43 4.41 10.36
CA SER A 124 -17.33 5.24 11.55
C SER A 124 -15.91 5.27 12.10
N LEU A 125 -15.49 6.41 12.64
CA LEU A 125 -14.20 6.53 13.34
C LEU A 125 -14.30 6.15 14.82
N ASP A 126 -15.51 6.04 15.38
CA ASP A 126 -15.78 5.56 16.73
C ASP A 126 -17.03 4.65 16.76
N PRO A 127 -16.94 3.41 16.24
CA PRO A 127 -18.10 2.53 16.12
C PRO A 127 -18.81 2.27 17.44
N THR A 128 -20.07 2.71 17.56
CA THR A 128 -20.79 2.75 18.85
C THR A 128 -22.24 2.25 18.74
N THR A 129 -22.95 2.63 17.69
CA THR A 129 -24.36 2.28 17.43
C THR A 129 -24.46 0.97 16.63
N ALA A 130 -25.66 0.40 16.54
CA ALA A 130 -25.91 -0.74 15.65
C ALA A 130 -25.58 -0.44 14.17
N ALA A 131 -25.82 0.80 13.71
CA ALA A 131 -25.51 1.21 12.34
C ALA A 131 -24.00 1.28 12.06
N ASP A 132 -23.18 1.69 13.04
CA ASP A 132 -21.72 1.68 12.92
C ASP A 132 -21.13 0.26 12.85
N LEU A 133 -21.86 -0.74 13.33
CA LEU A 133 -21.50 -2.16 13.27
C LEU A 133 -22.15 -2.87 12.06
N GLY A 134 -23.04 -2.18 11.33
CA GLY A 134 -23.73 -2.72 10.16
C GLY A 134 -24.59 -3.93 10.49
N ASP A 135 -24.46 -5.00 9.70
CA ASP A 135 -25.10 -6.27 9.99
C ASP A 135 -24.44 -7.02 11.16
N GLY A 136 -23.17 -6.74 11.50
CA GLY A 136 -22.45 -7.38 12.62
C GLY A 136 -21.97 -8.82 12.38
N PHE A 137 -21.67 -9.22 11.14
CA PHE A 137 -21.18 -10.55 10.78
C PHE A 137 -19.92 -10.97 11.56
N LEU A 138 -18.87 -10.16 11.60
CA LEU A 138 -17.64 -10.46 12.34
C LEU A 138 -17.90 -10.63 13.83
N LEU A 139 -18.81 -9.82 14.39
CA LEU A 139 -19.19 -9.90 15.80
C LEU A 139 -19.95 -11.21 16.10
N ARG A 140 -20.86 -11.64 15.21
CA ARG A 140 -21.53 -12.95 15.29
C ARG A 140 -20.56 -14.13 15.17
N GLN A 141 -19.49 -13.98 14.40
CA GLN A 141 -18.42 -14.98 14.31
C GLN A 141 -17.47 -14.97 15.53
N GLY A 142 -17.66 -14.06 16.50
CA GLY A 142 -16.91 -14.03 17.76
C GLY A 142 -15.51 -13.45 17.68
N PHE A 143 -15.17 -12.70 16.62
CA PHE A 143 -13.82 -12.11 16.49
C PHE A 143 -13.57 -10.99 17.50
N THR A 144 -12.34 -10.91 17.99
CA THR A 144 -11.81 -9.64 18.53
C THR A 144 -11.31 -8.80 17.36
N LEU A 145 -11.76 -7.55 17.24
CA LEU A 145 -11.39 -6.63 16.17
C LEU A 145 -10.44 -5.56 16.69
N LEU A 146 -9.28 -5.42 16.05
CA LEU A 146 -8.19 -4.55 16.51
C LEU A 146 -7.79 -3.54 15.44
N TRP A 147 -7.58 -2.30 15.89
CA TRP A 147 -6.91 -1.23 15.16
C TRP A 147 -5.80 -0.66 16.04
N VAL A 148 -4.61 -0.48 15.48
CA VAL A 148 -3.44 0.14 16.13
C VAL A 148 -2.83 1.11 15.14
N GLY A 149 -2.49 2.31 15.60
CA GLY A 149 -1.82 3.31 14.80
C GLY A 149 -0.43 2.83 14.38
N TRP A 150 -0.23 2.67 13.07
CA TRP A 150 1.07 2.33 12.45
C TRP A 150 1.65 3.50 11.65
N GLN A 151 0.81 4.48 11.29
CA GLN A 151 1.16 5.62 10.45
C GLN A 151 1.37 6.87 11.30
N PHE A 152 2.44 7.64 11.07
CA PHE A 152 2.81 8.80 11.91
C PHE A 152 2.19 10.12 11.43
N ASP A 153 2.01 10.28 10.12
CA ASP A 153 1.53 11.47 9.42
C ASP A 153 0.01 11.62 9.17
N PRO A 154 -0.94 10.78 9.66
CA PRO A 154 -2.36 11.00 9.39
C PRO A 154 -2.86 12.41 9.75
N PRO A 155 -3.85 12.96 9.00
CA PRO A 155 -4.44 14.27 9.28
C PRO A 155 -4.87 14.40 10.75
N GLN A 156 -4.69 15.57 11.35
CA GLN A 156 -5.02 15.80 12.76
C GLN A 156 -6.54 15.99 12.96
N ARG A 157 -7.29 14.88 12.90
CA ARG A 157 -8.73 14.80 13.18
C ARG A 157 -9.04 13.74 14.24
N ALA A 158 -10.09 13.97 15.02
CA ALA A 158 -10.53 13.05 16.08
C ALA A 158 -10.90 11.66 15.54
N GLY A 159 -10.75 10.63 16.38
CA GLY A 159 -11.12 9.24 16.07
C GLY A 159 -10.16 8.47 15.17
N LEU A 160 -9.10 9.08 14.64
CA LEU A 160 -8.01 8.33 14.01
C LEU A 160 -7.04 7.74 15.04
N VAL A 161 -6.40 6.63 14.68
CA VAL A 161 -5.25 6.08 15.42
C VAL A 161 -3.92 6.38 14.68
N ARG A 162 -2.87 6.77 15.42
CA ARG A 162 -1.52 7.02 14.85
C ARG A 162 -0.41 6.41 15.70
N VAL A 163 0.78 6.25 15.11
CA VAL A 163 2.03 6.01 15.86
C VAL A 163 2.72 7.35 16.16
N TYR A 164 3.40 7.43 17.30
CA TYR A 164 4.21 8.55 17.75
C TYR A 164 5.67 8.09 17.90
N PRO A 165 6.39 7.89 16.78
CA PRO A 165 7.78 7.47 16.80
C PRO A 165 8.69 8.66 17.15
N PRO A 166 9.85 8.44 17.78
CA PRO A 166 10.88 9.45 17.89
C PRO A 166 11.42 9.89 16.51
N THR A 167 12.07 11.04 16.52
CA THR A 167 12.88 11.57 15.41
C THR A 167 14.27 10.92 15.43
N ALA A 168 14.80 10.53 14.26
CA ALA A 168 16.18 10.08 14.13
C ALA A 168 17.14 11.28 14.15
N THR A 169 18.24 11.15 14.89
CA THR A 169 19.25 12.22 15.07
C THR A 169 20.65 11.71 14.79
N ASP A 170 21.51 12.57 14.21
CA ASP A 170 22.94 12.33 14.19
C ASP A 170 23.51 12.77 15.54
N ASN A 171 23.56 11.85 16.50
CA ASN A 171 24.11 12.09 17.85
C ASN A 171 23.48 13.34 18.53
N GLY A 172 22.15 13.44 18.48
CA GLY A 172 21.38 14.59 18.98
C GLY A 172 21.24 15.76 18.00
N ARG A 173 21.94 15.75 16.85
CA ARG A 173 21.83 16.79 15.81
C ARG A 173 20.70 16.47 14.81
N PRO A 174 19.98 17.47 14.28
CA PRO A 174 18.97 17.27 13.23
C PRO A 174 19.54 16.59 11.98
N ILE A 175 19.00 15.42 11.61
CA ILE A 175 19.28 14.83 10.29
C ILE A 175 18.53 15.66 9.24
N ARG A 176 19.27 16.20 8.27
CA ARG A 176 18.74 16.89 7.09
C ARG A 176 18.74 15.96 5.88
N GLY A 177 17.87 16.23 4.91
CA GLY A 177 17.86 15.50 3.64
C GLY A 177 16.90 16.11 2.62
N LEU A 178 17.06 15.73 1.36
CA LEU A 178 16.15 16.12 0.30
C LEU A 178 14.83 15.36 0.41
N VAL A 179 13.74 16.10 0.26
CA VAL A 179 12.37 15.58 0.18
C VAL A 179 11.76 16.05 -1.13
N ARG A 180 11.14 15.13 -1.85
CA ARG A 180 10.29 15.40 -3.02
C ARG A 180 8.84 15.64 -2.53
N SER A 181 8.09 16.48 -3.22
CA SER A 181 6.63 16.51 -3.24
C SER A 181 6.18 16.67 -4.68
N ASP A 182 5.51 15.66 -5.25
CA ASP A 182 4.80 15.81 -6.53
C ASP A 182 3.28 15.89 -6.31
N PHE A 183 2.56 16.59 -7.17
CA PHE A 183 1.11 16.73 -7.07
C PHE A 183 0.48 17.13 -8.40
N VAL A 184 -0.82 16.83 -8.52
CA VAL A 184 -1.70 17.26 -9.61
C VAL A 184 -2.89 17.98 -9.00
N VAL A 185 -3.30 19.09 -9.60
CA VAL A 185 -4.47 19.86 -9.14
C VAL A 185 -5.66 19.62 -10.06
N THR A 186 -6.87 19.64 -9.52
CA THR A 186 -8.13 19.51 -10.28
C THR A 186 -8.68 20.88 -10.70
N GLU A 187 -8.38 21.94 -9.96
CA GLU A 187 -8.76 23.33 -10.25
C GLU A 187 -7.60 24.32 -10.01
N ARG A 188 -7.78 25.60 -10.35
CA ARG A 188 -6.72 26.63 -10.25
C ARG A 188 -6.60 27.19 -8.82
N GLU A 189 -5.82 26.51 -8.00
CA GLU A 189 -5.43 26.94 -6.64
C GLU A 189 -4.07 27.67 -6.63
N ALA A 190 -3.86 28.56 -5.65
CA ALA A 190 -2.66 29.40 -5.55
C ALA A 190 -1.55 28.77 -4.69
N ASP A 191 -1.90 27.81 -3.83
CA ASP A 191 -0.98 27.04 -3.01
C ASP A 191 -1.43 25.58 -2.84
N HIS A 192 -0.49 24.69 -2.57
CA HIS A 192 -0.75 23.26 -2.35
C HIS A 192 0.04 22.74 -1.13
N SER A 193 -0.37 21.60 -0.57
CA SER A 193 0.35 20.92 0.51
C SER A 193 1.66 20.30 0.01
N LEU A 194 2.71 20.28 0.85
CA LEU A 194 3.91 19.47 0.59
C LEU A 194 3.71 17.97 0.95
N ALA A 195 2.50 17.58 1.37
CA ALA A 195 2.11 16.19 1.65
C ALA A 195 0.89 15.74 0.83
N ASP A 196 0.86 14.47 0.44
CA ASP A 196 -0.32 13.84 -0.15
C ASP A 196 -1.49 13.78 0.85
N ARG A 197 -2.69 14.15 0.39
CA ARG A 197 -4.00 13.98 1.06
C ARG A 197 -4.04 14.53 2.49
N ASP A 198 -3.62 15.79 2.65
CA ASP A 198 -3.67 16.55 3.91
C ASP A 198 -2.96 15.89 5.11
N HIS A 199 -1.96 15.05 4.83
CA HIS A 199 -1.09 14.47 5.84
C HIS A 199 -0.08 15.50 6.37
N LEU A 200 0.60 15.16 7.46
CA LEU A 200 1.67 16.00 7.97
C LEU A 200 2.84 16.06 6.98
N ALA A 201 3.13 17.26 6.49
CA ALA A 201 4.28 17.49 5.61
C ALA A 201 5.60 17.55 6.38
N TYR A 202 6.67 17.17 5.69
CA TYR A 202 8.02 17.49 6.10
C TYR A 202 8.23 19.00 5.94
N ALA A 203 8.45 19.71 7.05
CA ALA A 203 8.66 21.15 7.02
C ALA A 203 9.98 21.51 6.31
N VAL A 204 9.91 22.51 5.43
CA VAL A 204 11.07 23.09 4.73
C VAL A 204 12.01 23.75 5.75
N VAL A 205 13.31 23.45 5.65
CA VAL A 205 14.35 23.97 6.55
C VAL A 205 14.66 25.45 6.31
N ASP A 206 14.73 25.85 5.04
CA ASP A 206 15.07 27.19 4.60
C ASP A 206 14.16 27.56 3.41
N PRO A 207 13.11 28.38 3.63
CA PRO A 207 12.18 28.82 2.58
C PRO A 207 12.81 29.64 1.46
N GLU A 208 13.97 30.27 1.68
CA GLU A 208 14.65 31.13 0.70
C GLU A 208 15.80 30.40 -0.01
N SER A 209 16.08 29.15 0.38
CA SER A 209 17.12 28.32 -0.23
C SER A 209 17.07 28.32 -1.77
N PRO A 210 18.21 28.56 -2.45
CA PRO A 210 18.30 28.48 -3.91
C PRO A 210 18.34 27.03 -4.41
N ASP A 211 18.66 26.07 -3.53
CA ASP A 211 18.73 24.63 -3.85
C ASP A 211 17.33 23.99 -3.93
N SER A 212 16.28 24.70 -3.51
CA SER A 212 14.89 24.24 -3.63
C SER A 212 14.37 24.49 -5.05
N VAL A 213 13.94 23.42 -5.73
CA VAL A 213 13.58 23.43 -7.16
C VAL A 213 12.13 22.98 -7.34
N MET A 214 11.33 23.76 -8.09
CA MET A 214 10.03 23.34 -8.61
C MET A 214 10.15 23.06 -10.11
N THR A 215 9.55 21.98 -10.58
CA THR A 215 9.37 21.66 -12.01
C THR A 215 7.91 21.38 -12.34
N VAL A 216 7.55 21.48 -13.62
CA VAL A 216 6.20 21.18 -14.13
C VAL A 216 6.25 20.41 -15.45
N ARG A 217 5.56 19.26 -15.50
CA ARG A 217 5.49 18.37 -16.67
C ARG A 217 4.04 18.00 -17.03
N ASP A 218 3.83 17.60 -18.28
CA ASP A 218 2.49 17.31 -18.84
C ASP A 218 2.10 15.82 -18.77
N SER A 219 3.03 14.94 -18.42
CA SER A 219 2.85 13.50 -18.22
C SER A 219 3.93 12.95 -17.29
N VAL A 220 3.82 11.70 -16.83
CA VAL A 220 4.78 11.07 -15.92
C VAL A 220 6.21 11.14 -16.47
N ASP A 221 6.42 10.66 -17.71
CA ASP A 221 7.71 10.65 -18.41
C ASP A 221 7.98 11.93 -19.21
N GLY A 222 7.16 12.97 -19.02
CA GLY A 222 7.28 14.25 -19.73
C GLY A 222 8.43 15.12 -19.22
N GLU A 223 8.98 15.95 -20.10
CA GLU A 223 10.10 16.85 -19.78
C GLU A 223 9.82 17.74 -18.55
N ARG A 224 10.70 17.65 -17.53
CA ARG A 224 10.67 18.51 -16.34
C ARG A 224 11.10 19.94 -16.69
N ARG A 225 10.14 20.84 -16.93
CA ARG A 225 10.41 22.27 -17.11
C ARG A 225 10.54 22.95 -15.75
N VAL A 226 11.68 23.59 -15.46
CA VAL A 226 11.90 24.31 -14.20
C VAL A 226 10.98 25.54 -14.11
N VAL A 227 10.29 25.72 -12.99
CA VAL A 227 9.52 26.93 -12.69
C VAL A 227 10.48 27.98 -12.09
N PRO A 228 10.65 29.16 -12.72
CA PRO A 228 11.62 30.16 -12.25
C PRO A 228 11.38 30.55 -10.79
N ARG A 229 12.44 30.54 -9.97
CA ARG A 229 12.37 30.71 -8.51
C ARG A 229 11.60 31.95 -8.06
N GLY A 230 11.75 33.08 -8.77
CA GLY A 230 10.99 34.32 -8.50
C GLY A 230 9.51 34.32 -8.94
N ARG A 231 8.85 33.15 -9.01
CA ARG A 231 7.40 32.98 -9.26
C ARG A 231 6.71 32.10 -8.23
N TRP A 232 7.47 31.48 -7.32
CA TRP A 232 6.98 30.51 -6.35
C TRP A 232 7.84 30.52 -5.08
N GLY A 233 7.26 30.09 -3.98
CA GLY A 233 7.94 29.97 -2.69
C GLY A 233 7.15 29.09 -1.74
N PHE A 234 7.60 29.00 -0.50
CA PHE A 234 6.90 28.23 0.53
C PHE A 234 5.95 29.13 1.31
N GLY A 235 4.72 28.67 1.46
CA GLY A 235 3.61 29.48 1.96
C GLY A 235 2.24 29.01 1.47
N ARG A 236 1.21 29.71 1.96
CA ARG A 236 -0.21 29.48 1.65
C ARG A 236 -0.88 30.76 1.15
N ALA A 237 -1.96 30.64 0.38
CA ALA A 237 -2.72 31.79 -0.09
C ALA A 237 -3.75 32.24 0.96
N GLU A 238 -3.51 33.38 1.59
CA GLU A 238 -4.41 33.97 2.59
C GLU A 238 -4.80 35.38 2.15
N GLY A 239 -6.10 35.65 2.01
CA GLY A 239 -6.59 36.94 1.48
C GLY A 239 -6.08 37.30 0.07
N GLY A 240 -5.67 36.29 -0.73
CA GLY A 240 -5.07 36.49 -2.05
C GLY A 240 -3.59 36.87 -2.02
N ARG A 241 -2.89 36.69 -0.90
CA ARG A 241 -1.45 36.95 -0.73
C ARG A 241 -0.74 35.68 -0.28
N ASN A 242 0.56 35.56 -0.54
CA ASN A 242 1.37 34.53 0.09
C ASN A 242 1.58 34.87 1.59
N VAL A 243 1.30 33.90 2.47
CA VAL A 243 1.63 33.93 3.90
C VAL A 243 2.58 32.79 4.22
N ALA A 244 3.66 33.09 4.94
CA ALA A 244 4.73 32.15 5.22
C ALA A 244 4.23 30.88 5.93
N ASP A 245 4.53 29.73 5.33
CA ASP A 245 4.12 28.40 5.77
C ASP A 245 5.12 27.37 5.23
N THR A 246 5.88 26.71 6.11
CA THR A 246 6.93 25.76 5.70
C THR A 246 6.39 24.38 5.32
N THR A 247 5.07 24.19 5.36
CA THR A 247 4.38 22.93 5.01
C THR A 247 3.65 22.98 3.68
N ARG A 248 3.59 24.15 3.04
CA ARG A 248 2.85 24.41 1.80
C ARG A 248 3.71 25.16 0.77
N VAL A 249 3.32 25.10 -0.49
CA VAL A 249 4.02 25.76 -1.61
C VAL A 249 3.05 26.62 -2.40
N TYR A 250 3.43 27.88 -2.64
CA TYR A 250 2.64 28.93 -3.27
C TYR A 250 3.23 29.32 -4.64
N ILE A 251 2.37 29.68 -5.61
CA ILE A 251 2.76 30.15 -6.95
C ILE A 251 1.85 31.30 -7.43
N ASP A 252 2.43 32.44 -7.83
CA ASP A 252 1.67 33.65 -8.19
C ASP A 252 0.68 33.41 -9.35
N ALA A 253 1.08 32.56 -10.31
CA ALA A 253 0.30 32.25 -11.51
C ALA A 253 -0.86 31.27 -11.27
N LYS A 254 -0.95 30.70 -10.06
CA LYS A 254 -1.72 29.50 -9.69
C LYS A 254 -1.22 28.21 -10.37
N PHE A 255 -1.45 27.08 -9.72
CA PHE A 255 -1.23 25.76 -10.29
C PHE A 255 -2.27 25.49 -11.39
N GLU A 256 -1.84 24.84 -12.48
CA GLU A 256 -2.70 24.53 -13.62
C GLU A 256 -3.25 23.09 -13.55
N PRO A 257 -4.57 22.89 -13.73
CA PRO A 257 -5.18 21.57 -13.73
C PRO A 257 -4.57 20.58 -14.73
N GLY A 258 -4.40 19.34 -14.29
CA GLY A 258 -3.83 18.27 -15.11
C GLY A 258 -2.34 18.38 -15.42
N LYS A 259 -1.62 19.36 -14.84
CA LYS A 259 -0.15 19.36 -14.80
C LYS A 259 0.34 18.57 -13.59
N ILE A 260 1.50 17.91 -13.73
CA ILE A 260 2.25 17.37 -12.61
C ILE A 260 3.29 18.41 -12.19
N TYR A 261 3.13 18.96 -11.00
CA TYR A 261 4.14 19.78 -10.34
C TYR A 261 5.01 18.89 -9.46
N GLU A 262 6.30 19.18 -9.38
CA GLU A 262 7.25 18.46 -8.51
C GLU A 262 8.20 19.46 -7.86
N VAL A 263 8.19 19.51 -6.53
CA VAL A 263 9.06 20.34 -5.69
C VAL A 263 10.06 19.44 -4.99
N VAL A 264 11.36 19.76 -5.08
CA VAL A 264 12.43 19.11 -4.31
C VAL A 264 13.06 20.17 -3.40
N TYR A 265 13.14 19.87 -2.11
CA TYR A 265 13.55 20.82 -1.07
C TYR A 265 14.27 20.10 0.08
N THR A 266 14.99 20.86 0.92
CA THR A 266 15.62 20.27 2.13
C THR A 266 14.64 20.30 3.31
N ALA A 267 14.39 19.12 3.88
CA ALA A 267 13.70 18.95 5.15
C ALA A 267 14.68 18.48 6.25
N GLN A 268 14.19 18.38 7.49
CA GLN A 268 14.94 17.79 8.60
C GLN A 268 14.02 16.99 9.54
N ASN A 269 14.62 16.33 10.53
CA ASN A 269 13.92 15.57 11.58
C ASN A 269 13.03 14.42 11.05
N PRO A 270 13.61 13.44 10.33
CA PRO A 270 12.86 12.26 9.88
C PRO A 270 12.42 11.39 11.07
N PRO A 271 11.13 11.00 11.17
CA PRO A 271 10.66 10.03 12.16
C PRO A 271 11.06 8.61 11.78
N LEU A 272 11.18 7.73 12.78
CA LEU A 272 11.44 6.31 12.56
C LEU A 272 10.14 5.59 12.12
N VAL A 273 9.78 5.73 10.85
CA VAL A 273 8.53 5.19 10.27
C VAL A 273 8.40 3.67 10.45
N GLY A 274 9.51 2.93 10.43
CA GLY A 274 9.53 1.48 10.67
C GLY A 274 9.14 1.04 12.10
N LEU A 275 9.03 1.95 13.07
CA LEU A 275 8.42 1.63 14.37
C LEU A 275 6.90 1.43 14.26
N GLY A 276 6.27 1.93 13.19
CA GLY A 276 4.89 1.62 12.84
C GLY A 276 4.61 0.12 12.73
N PRO A 277 5.26 -0.62 11.81
CA PRO A 277 5.13 -2.08 11.74
C PRO A 277 5.68 -2.83 12.96
N ALA A 278 6.68 -2.31 13.69
CA ALA A 278 7.09 -2.89 14.98
C ALA A 278 5.94 -2.87 16.01
N ALA A 279 5.23 -1.75 16.15
CA ALA A 279 4.06 -1.64 17.02
C ALA A 279 3.01 -2.74 16.78
N ILE A 280 2.83 -3.12 15.50
CA ILE A 280 1.85 -4.12 15.08
C ILE A 280 2.32 -5.54 15.43
N ARG A 281 3.59 -5.86 15.13
CA ARG A 281 4.27 -7.10 15.52
C ARG A 281 4.11 -7.35 17.02
N ASP A 282 4.32 -6.31 17.81
CA ASP A 282 4.42 -6.38 19.27
C ASP A 282 3.05 -6.50 19.95
N VAL A 283 2.07 -5.67 19.56
CA VAL A 283 0.71 -5.77 20.13
C VAL A 283 0.05 -7.11 19.78
N VAL A 284 0.23 -7.59 18.55
CA VAL A 284 -0.37 -8.86 18.13
C VAL A 284 0.35 -10.04 18.76
N SER A 285 1.68 -9.99 18.95
CA SER A 285 2.41 -11.01 19.71
C SER A 285 1.99 -11.04 21.19
N MET A 286 1.88 -9.88 21.85
CA MET A 286 1.37 -9.75 23.22
C MET A 286 -0.01 -10.40 23.37
N LEU A 287 -0.96 -10.10 22.47
CA LEU A 287 -2.31 -10.67 22.52
C LEU A 287 -2.35 -12.18 22.26
N LYS A 288 -1.46 -12.71 21.42
CA LYS A 288 -1.43 -14.12 21.00
C LYS A 288 -0.67 -15.04 21.97
N TYR A 289 0.28 -14.50 22.71
CA TYR A 289 1.21 -15.28 23.54
C TYR A 289 1.33 -14.82 25.01
N GLY A 290 0.63 -13.77 25.41
CA GLY A 290 0.58 -13.25 26.78
C GLY A 290 -0.84 -12.90 27.21
N SER A 291 -0.98 -12.23 28.35
CA SER A 291 -2.23 -11.55 28.73
C SER A 291 -2.15 -10.06 28.43
N ALA A 292 -3.31 -9.42 28.35
CA ALA A 292 -3.46 -7.97 28.30
C ALA A 292 -4.53 -7.55 29.31
N ASP A 293 -4.14 -7.55 30.59
CA ASP A 293 -5.04 -7.38 31.74
C ASP A 293 -5.85 -6.07 31.68
N ALA A 294 -5.21 -4.98 31.25
CA ALA A 294 -5.85 -3.68 31.01
C ALA A 294 -6.98 -3.75 29.95
N LEU A 295 -6.89 -4.68 29.00
CA LEU A 295 -7.91 -4.95 27.97
C LEU A 295 -8.89 -6.05 28.41
N SER A 296 -8.71 -6.65 29.58
CA SER A 296 -9.48 -7.79 30.09
C SER A 296 -9.39 -9.03 29.17
N ILE A 297 -8.18 -9.32 28.68
CA ILE A 297 -7.86 -10.49 27.85
C ILE A 297 -6.82 -11.35 28.60
N PRO A 298 -7.19 -12.49 29.18
CA PRO A 298 -6.23 -13.37 29.85
C PRO A 298 -5.39 -14.16 28.83
N ALA A 299 -4.28 -14.74 29.29
CA ALA A 299 -3.40 -15.55 28.44
C ALA A 299 -4.16 -16.72 27.79
N SER A 300 -3.78 -17.04 26.55
CA SER A 300 -4.43 -18.05 25.69
C SER A 300 -5.89 -17.76 25.28
N ALA A 301 -6.48 -16.62 25.66
CA ALA A 301 -7.82 -16.24 25.20
C ALA A 301 -7.86 -15.84 23.71
N ILE A 302 -6.71 -15.44 23.15
CA ILE A 302 -6.49 -15.27 21.72
C ILE A 302 -5.29 -16.15 21.35
N THR A 303 -5.46 -17.04 20.37
CA THR A 303 -4.43 -17.98 19.90
C THR A 303 -4.14 -17.86 18.41
N ARG A 304 -4.99 -17.10 17.69
CA ARG A 304 -4.92 -16.91 16.24
C ARG A 304 -4.95 -15.42 15.91
N ALA A 305 -4.13 -14.99 14.97
CA ALA A 305 -4.10 -13.62 14.49
C ALA A 305 -4.21 -13.55 12.96
N LEU A 306 -5.17 -12.77 12.48
CA LEU A 306 -5.41 -12.50 11.06
C LEU A 306 -5.20 -11.01 10.78
N ALA A 307 -4.49 -10.69 9.71
CA ALA A 307 -4.30 -9.31 9.27
C ALA A 307 -5.13 -9.00 8.01
N PHE A 308 -5.70 -7.79 7.96
CA PHE A 308 -6.46 -7.27 6.83
C PHE A 308 -6.01 -5.85 6.47
N GLY A 309 -5.93 -5.55 5.17
CA GLY A 309 -5.55 -4.23 4.67
C GLY A 309 -6.01 -4.00 3.24
N VAL A 310 -6.38 -2.75 2.94
CA VAL A 310 -7.00 -2.32 1.68
C VAL A 310 -6.17 -1.18 1.08
N SER A 311 -5.79 -1.28 -0.20
CA SER A 311 -5.03 -0.25 -0.91
C SER A 311 -3.70 0.05 -0.21
N GLN A 312 -3.50 1.26 0.33
CA GLN A 312 -2.39 1.64 1.21
C GLN A 312 -2.08 0.57 2.27
N SER A 313 -3.09 0.05 2.96
CA SER A 313 -2.88 -0.94 4.01
C SER A 313 -2.64 -2.36 3.49
N GLY A 314 -3.12 -2.69 2.28
CA GLY A 314 -2.73 -3.94 1.61
C GLY A 314 -1.25 -3.92 1.18
N ARG A 315 -0.77 -2.76 0.71
CA ARG A 315 0.66 -2.51 0.43
C ARG A 315 1.53 -2.54 1.69
N PHE A 316 1.04 -2.01 2.81
CA PHE A 316 1.70 -2.14 4.10
C PHE A 316 1.90 -3.61 4.46
N LEU A 317 0.87 -4.46 4.33
CA LEU A 317 1.01 -5.89 4.65
C LEU A 317 2.05 -6.60 3.77
N ARG A 318 2.09 -6.30 2.47
CA ARG A 318 3.17 -6.79 1.58
C ARG A 318 4.56 -6.33 2.05
N THR A 319 4.67 -5.10 2.53
CA THR A 319 5.94 -4.53 3.03
C THR A 319 6.33 -5.08 4.40
N TYR A 320 5.35 -5.33 5.27
CA TYR A 320 5.50 -5.94 6.59
C TYR A 320 6.07 -7.36 6.48
N LEU A 321 5.55 -8.17 5.55
CA LEU A 321 6.08 -9.51 5.26
C LEU A 321 7.50 -9.45 4.67
N TYR A 322 7.74 -8.53 3.71
CA TYR A 322 9.07 -8.34 3.13
C TYR A 322 10.16 -8.02 4.16
N TYR A 323 9.92 -7.15 5.14
CA TYR A 323 10.92 -6.84 6.16
C TYR A 323 10.99 -7.91 7.28
N GLY A 324 10.23 -9.00 7.18
CA GLY A 324 10.23 -10.08 8.16
C GLY A 324 9.49 -9.77 9.47
N PHE A 325 8.66 -8.72 9.54
CA PHE A 325 7.92 -8.35 10.76
C PHE A 325 6.89 -9.42 11.22
N ASN A 326 6.64 -10.48 10.44
CA ASN A 326 5.83 -11.61 10.92
C ASN A 326 6.54 -12.49 11.97
N ARG A 327 7.82 -12.19 12.25
CA ARG A 327 8.64 -12.74 13.32
C ARG A 327 8.75 -11.71 14.45
N ASP A 328 8.37 -12.07 15.67
CA ASP A 328 8.55 -11.22 16.85
C ASP A 328 10.00 -11.28 17.42
N GLU A 329 10.28 -10.49 18.48
CA GLU A 329 11.60 -10.47 19.12
C GLU A 329 12.04 -11.82 19.73
N ARG A 330 11.11 -12.76 19.87
CA ARG A 330 11.32 -14.11 20.43
C ARG A 330 11.24 -15.21 19.35
N ASN A 331 11.33 -14.83 18.07
CA ASN A 331 11.29 -15.72 16.91
C ASN A 331 9.97 -16.52 16.76
N ARG A 332 8.82 -15.91 17.10
CA ARG A 332 7.48 -16.51 16.99
C ARG A 332 6.65 -15.88 15.87
N LYS A 333 5.69 -16.63 15.31
CA LYS A 333 4.78 -16.18 14.25
C LYS A 333 3.74 -15.20 14.78
N VAL A 334 3.74 -13.96 14.29
CA VAL A 334 2.71 -12.95 14.59
C VAL A 334 1.38 -13.35 13.93
N PHE A 335 1.21 -13.10 12.62
CA PHE A 335 -0.02 -13.43 11.91
C PHE A 335 0.01 -14.85 11.34
N ASP A 336 -1.11 -15.56 11.47
CA ASP A 336 -1.35 -16.88 10.89
C ASP A 336 -1.96 -16.77 9.48
N GLY A 337 -2.62 -15.65 9.20
CA GLY A 337 -3.20 -15.33 7.90
C GLY A 337 -3.17 -13.84 7.58
N VAL A 338 -3.00 -13.49 6.31
CA VAL A 338 -2.89 -12.12 5.80
C VAL A 338 -3.77 -11.95 4.56
N ILE A 339 -4.64 -10.95 4.56
CA ILE A 339 -5.47 -10.57 3.41
C ILE A 339 -5.04 -9.18 2.95
N ALA A 340 -4.31 -9.11 1.84
CA ALA A 340 -3.91 -7.86 1.19
C ALA A 340 -4.82 -7.61 -0.02
N GLN A 341 -5.76 -6.69 0.16
CA GLN A 341 -6.81 -6.33 -0.81
C GLN A 341 -6.43 -5.06 -1.57
N VAL A 342 -6.61 -5.06 -2.89
CA VAL A 342 -6.39 -3.96 -3.84
C VAL A 342 -5.03 -3.26 -3.73
N ALA A 343 -3.98 -4.00 -3.36
CA ALA A 343 -2.61 -3.47 -3.26
C ALA A 343 -1.92 -3.31 -4.64
N GLY A 344 -2.33 -4.13 -5.61
CA GLY A 344 -1.54 -4.44 -6.80
C GLY A 344 -0.26 -5.19 -6.45
N ALA A 345 0.80 -4.97 -7.22
CA ALA A 345 2.14 -5.48 -6.89
C ALA A 345 2.88 -4.61 -5.86
N GLY A 346 2.36 -3.43 -5.54
CA GLY A 346 3.07 -2.43 -4.75
C GLY A 346 3.48 -2.85 -3.34
N ARG A 347 4.50 -2.14 -2.86
CA ARG A 347 4.95 -2.09 -1.46
C ARG A 347 4.73 -0.65 -0.98
N GLY A 348 5.61 -0.07 -0.19
CA GLY A 348 5.58 1.39 -0.06
C GLY A 348 6.55 2.01 0.91
N SER A 349 6.43 3.34 0.94
CA SER A 349 7.16 4.28 1.75
C SER A 349 6.81 4.15 3.24
N PHE A 350 7.17 3.01 3.85
CA PHE A 350 6.79 2.62 5.21
C PHE A 350 7.98 2.28 6.12
N ASN A 351 9.20 2.16 5.59
CA ASN A 351 10.40 1.81 6.36
C ASN A 351 11.69 2.34 5.69
N HIS A 352 11.80 3.66 5.54
CA HIS A 352 13.04 4.35 5.16
C HIS A 352 13.02 5.80 5.66
N ARG A 353 14.17 6.48 5.62
CA ARG A 353 14.28 7.91 5.96
C ARG A 353 13.38 8.76 5.07
N PHE A 354 12.77 9.80 5.64
CA PHE A 354 11.84 10.72 4.96
C PHE A 354 10.67 10.02 4.22
N ALA A 355 10.27 8.84 4.69
CA ALA A 355 9.10 8.15 4.19
C ALA A 355 7.80 8.94 4.44
N GLN A 356 6.93 9.03 3.43
CA GLN A 356 5.56 9.56 3.52
C GLN A 356 4.54 8.47 3.15
N PRO A 357 4.01 7.72 4.15
CA PRO A 357 3.10 6.58 3.94
C PRO A 357 1.80 6.86 3.19
N SER A 358 1.35 8.11 3.10
CA SER A 358 0.14 8.45 2.33
C SER A 358 0.29 8.20 0.83
N ARG A 359 1.51 8.32 0.29
CA ARG A 359 1.82 8.16 -1.15
C ARG A 359 1.49 6.77 -1.68
N ASP A 360 0.78 6.71 -2.81
CA ASP A 360 0.52 5.52 -3.64
C ASP A 360 0.76 5.83 -5.12
N GLY A 361 1.48 4.96 -5.84
CA GLY A 361 1.76 5.13 -7.27
C GLY A 361 0.47 5.13 -8.09
N HIS A 362 0.31 6.13 -8.94
CA HIS A 362 -0.83 6.30 -9.84
C HIS A 362 -0.31 6.53 -11.27
N PRO A 363 -1.05 6.19 -12.33
CA PRO A 363 -0.67 6.52 -13.71
C PRO A 363 -0.37 8.01 -14.03
N TYR A 364 -0.57 8.93 -13.07
CA TYR A 364 -0.40 10.38 -13.24
C TYR A 364 0.29 11.11 -12.07
N LEU A 365 0.64 10.44 -10.96
CA LEU A 365 1.30 11.06 -9.79
C LEU A 365 2.00 10.02 -8.91
N ASN A 366 2.86 10.47 -7.98
CA ASN A 366 3.63 9.64 -7.04
C ASN A 366 4.58 8.62 -7.71
N PHE A 367 4.80 8.69 -9.03
CA PHE A 367 5.52 7.66 -9.78
C PHE A 367 6.99 7.57 -9.39
N PHE A 368 7.63 8.71 -9.12
CA PHE A 368 9.02 8.79 -8.65
C PHE A 368 9.14 8.81 -7.11
N TYR A 369 8.16 8.19 -6.42
CA TYR A 369 8.25 7.84 -5.00
C TYR A 369 8.39 6.31 -4.84
N PRO A 370 9.04 5.85 -3.74
CA PRO A 370 9.09 4.43 -3.37
C PRO A 370 7.70 3.89 -2.98
N THR A 371 6.89 3.55 -3.99
CA THR A 371 5.54 3.00 -3.85
C THR A 371 5.41 1.61 -4.47
N ASP A 372 5.99 1.40 -5.65
CA ASP A 372 5.98 0.14 -6.38
C ASP A 372 7.39 -0.44 -6.49
N ILE A 373 7.90 -0.90 -5.35
CA ILE A 373 9.29 -1.30 -5.15
C ILE A 373 9.42 -2.82 -5.31
N PHE A 374 10.30 -3.29 -6.20
CA PHE A 374 10.75 -4.69 -6.25
C PHE A 374 11.21 -5.18 -4.86
N PRO A 375 10.95 -6.43 -4.42
CA PRO A 375 10.31 -7.54 -5.13
C PRO A 375 8.78 -7.50 -5.16
N PHE A 376 8.22 -8.19 -6.15
CA PHE A 376 6.80 -8.21 -6.46
C PHE A 376 6.14 -9.59 -6.23
N THR A 377 6.79 -10.69 -6.60
CA THR A 377 6.41 -12.07 -6.25
C THR A 377 6.88 -12.46 -4.86
N ASP A 378 6.25 -13.48 -4.26
CA ASP A 378 6.65 -14.01 -2.96
C ASP A 378 7.99 -14.77 -3.01
N LEU A 379 8.20 -15.57 -4.07
CA LEU A 379 9.46 -16.25 -4.35
C LEU A 379 10.50 -15.31 -4.99
N PRO A 380 11.80 -15.59 -4.80
CA PRO A 380 12.87 -14.80 -5.40
C PRO A 380 12.80 -14.71 -6.92
N GLN A 381 12.94 -13.50 -7.44
CA GLN A 381 13.26 -13.22 -8.84
C GLN A 381 14.51 -12.34 -8.90
N ARG A 382 15.18 -12.32 -10.06
CA ARG A 382 16.29 -11.39 -10.31
C ARG A 382 15.82 -10.21 -11.16
N ASP A 383 15.88 -9.01 -10.61
CA ASP A 383 15.65 -7.78 -11.37
C ASP A 383 16.79 -7.60 -12.41
N PRO A 384 16.47 -7.53 -13.71
CA PRO A 384 17.49 -7.29 -14.74
C PRO A 384 18.05 -5.86 -14.73
N GLN A 385 17.39 -4.88 -14.09
CA GLN A 385 17.84 -3.48 -14.06
C GLN A 385 18.87 -3.22 -12.96
N THR A 386 18.57 -3.58 -11.71
CA THR A 386 19.51 -3.43 -10.58
C THR A 386 20.43 -4.64 -10.38
N GLY A 387 20.07 -5.80 -10.92
CA GLY A 387 20.77 -7.07 -10.72
C GLY A 387 20.48 -7.77 -9.38
N VAL A 388 19.69 -7.15 -8.50
CA VAL A 388 19.30 -7.70 -7.19
C VAL A 388 18.42 -8.95 -7.39
N THR A 389 18.59 -9.95 -6.52
CA THR A 389 17.73 -11.15 -6.48
C THR A 389 17.02 -11.21 -5.13
N ASP A 390 15.69 -11.11 -5.12
CA ASP A 390 14.87 -11.08 -3.91
C ASP A 390 13.40 -11.43 -4.19
N GLY A 391 12.63 -11.72 -3.15
CA GLY A 391 11.23 -12.16 -3.14
C GLY A 391 10.52 -11.72 -1.86
N LEU A 392 9.21 -11.47 -1.91
CA LEU A 392 8.46 -10.86 -0.81
C LEU A 392 8.47 -11.68 0.50
N LEU A 393 8.68 -13.00 0.44
CA LEU A 393 8.72 -13.88 1.61
C LEU A 393 10.13 -14.42 1.94
N THR A 394 11.18 -13.97 1.23
CA THR A 394 12.59 -14.39 1.43
C THR A 394 13.08 -14.13 2.85
N HIS A 395 12.74 -12.97 3.42
CA HIS A 395 13.24 -12.53 4.74
C HIS A 395 12.41 -13.05 5.93
N ALA A 396 11.43 -13.93 5.69
CA ALA A 396 10.51 -14.42 6.73
C ALA A 396 11.19 -15.34 7.77
N GLY A 397 12.34 -15.94 7.46
CA GLY A 397 13.02 -16.92 8.31
C GLY A 397 12.58 -18.34 8.00
N SER A 398 12.19 -19.12 9.01
CA SER A 398 11.72 -20.49 8.81
C SER A 398 10.32 -20.55 8.16
N PRO A 399 9.96 -21.65 7.48
CA PRO A 399 8.60 -21.85 6.96
C PRO A 399 7.51 -21.73 8.04
N ASP A 400 7.83 -22.09 9.29
CA ASP A 400 6.96 -21.95 10.46
C ASP A 400 6.68 -20.50 10.86
N LEU A 401 7.26 -19.50 10.20
CA LEU A 401 6.93 -18.07 10.36
C LEU A 401 6.05 -17.52 9.22
N LEU A 402 5.83 -18.29 8.16
CA LEU A 402 5.00 -17.88 7.03
C LEU A 402 3.49 -17.87 7.39
N PRO A 403 2.74 -16.78 7.09
CA PRO A 403 1.28 -16.78 7.16
C PRO A 403 0.66 -17.43 5.91
N LYS A 404 -0.63 -17.78 5.98
CA LYS A 404 -1.44 -18.01 4.78
C LYS A 404 -1.80 -16.66 4.15
N VAL A 405 -1.45 -16.43 2.89
CA VAL A 405 -1.62 -15.12 2.24
C VAL A 405 -2.68 -15.16 1.15
N PHE A 406 -3.66 -14.28 1.23
CA PHE A 406 -4.60 -13.99 0.15
C PHE A 406 -4.31 -12.62 -0.45
N TYR A 407 -3.89 -12.60 -1.72
CA TYR A 407 -3.90 -11.38 -2.54
C TYR A 407 -5.23 -11.28 -3.28
N THR A 408 -5.97 -10.21 -3.04
CA THR A 408 -7.29 -9.99 -3.66
C THR A 408 -7.23 -8.69 -4.44
N ASN A 409 -7.24 -8.75 -5.77
CA ASN A 409 -7.13 -7.57 -6.64
C ASN A 409 -8.36 -7.48 -7.55
N SER A 410 -8.75 -6.26 -7.90
CA SER A 410 -9.74 -5.93 -8.93
C SER A 410 -9.05 -5.70 -10.28
N GLU A 411 -9.82 -5.47 -11.34
CA GLU A 411 -9.26 -5.14 -12.66
C GLU A 411 -8.52 -3.79 -12.64
N TYR A 412 -8.91 -2.84 -11.77
CA TYR A 412 -8.18 -1.58 -11.59
C TYR A 412 -6.72 -1.81 -11.19
N GLU A 413 -6.41 -2.79 -10.34
CA GLU A 413 -5.02 -3.00 -9.92
C GLU A 413 -4.16 -3.61 -11.03
N TYR A 414 -4.74 -4.34 -11.99
CA TYR A 414 -4.02 -4.81 -13.18
C TYR A 414 -3.68 -3.64 -14.10
N TRP A 415 -4.62 -2.73 -14.36
CA TRP A 415 -4.42 -1.57 -15.24
C TRP A 415 -3.62 -0.43 -14.61
N GLY A 416 -3.73 -0.20 -13.29
CA GLY A 416 -3.21 0.99 -12.61
C GLY A 416 -2.27 0.74 -11.44
N ARG A 417 -2.03 -0.52 -11.04
CA ARG A 417 -1.17 -0.89 -9.87
C ARG A 417 -0.28 -2.12 -10.15
N ALA A 418 -0.01 -2.40 -11.43
CA ALA A 418 0.88 -3.46 -11.92
C ALA A 418 0.63 -4.87 -11.34
N ALA A 419 -0.63 -5.25 -11.06
CA ALA A 419 -0.97 -6.48 -10.33
C ALA A 419 -0.56 -7.80 -10.99
N SER A 420 -0.16 -7.81 -12.27
CA SER A 420 0.44 -9.00 -12.90
C SER A 420 1.75 -9.41 -12.22
N LEU A 421 2.58 -8.46 -11.78
CA LEU A 421 3.91 -8.73 -11.23
C LEU A 421 3.92 -9.52 -9.90
N ILE A 422 2.76 -9.82 -9.31
CA ILE A 422 2.65 -10.75 -8.17
C ILE A 422 2.59 -12.23 -8.60
N HIS A 423 2.40 -12.51 -9.89
CA HIS A 423 2.31 -13.86 -10.46
C HIS A 423 2.91 -14.01 -11.86
N THR A 424 3.55 -12.98 -12.43
CA THR A 424 4.38 -13.10 -13.63
C THR A 424 5.86 -12.92 -13.31
N THR A 425 6.72 -13.31 -14.25
CA THR A 425 8.11 -12.84 -14.28
C THR A 425 8.18 -11.31 -14.39
N ILE A 426 9.29 -10.70 -13.96
CA ILE A 426 9.48 -9.22 -13.98
C ILE A 426 9.38 -8.65 -15.41
N ASP A 427 9.84 -9.41 -16.41
CA ASP A 427 9.74 -9.06 -17.83
C ASP A 427 8.36 -9.35 -18.45
N GLY A 428 7.45 -9.97 -17.69
CA GLY A 428 6.12 -10.37 -18.16
C GLY A 428 6.10 -11.54 -19.16
N ALA A 429 7.21 -12.23 -19.35
CA ALA A 429 7.34 -13.29 -20.36
C ALA A 429 6.70 -14.64 -19.97
N ALA A 430 6.54 -14.92 -18.67
CA ALA A 430 5.94 -16.16 -18.18
C ALA A 430 5.20 -15.96 -16.84
N ASP A 431 4.39 -16.94 -16.46
CA ASP A 431 3.82 -17.04 -15.11
C ASP A 431 4.94 -17.42 -14.11
N ALA A 432 4.97 -16.77 -12.95
CA ALA A 432 5.85 -17.07 -11.84
C ALA A 432 5.18 -18.07 -10.87
N PRO A 433 5.94 -19.03 -10.30
CA PRO A 433 5.40 -20.00 -9.35
C PRO A 433 4.87 -19.33 -8.07
N LEU A 434 3.77 -19.87 -7.54
CA LEU A 434 3.19 -19.46 -6.26
C LEU A 434 3.60 -20.43 -5.15
N MET A 435 3.76 -19.93 -3.93
CA MET A 435 4.02 -20.77 -2.76
C MET A 435 2.73 -21.41 -2.23
N ASP A 436 2.82 -22.59 -1.62
CA ASP A 436 1.66 -23.36 -1.13
C ASP A 436 0.78 -22.60 -0.13
N ASN A 437 1.35 -21.64 0.61
CA ASN A 437 0.64 -20.78 1.55
C ASN A 437 -0.06 -19.57 0.91
N VAL A 438 0.13 -19.31 -0.39
CA VAL A 438 -0.36 -18.11 -1.10
C VAL A 438 -1.51 -18.45 -2.05
N ARG A 439 -2.57 -17.63 -2.08
CA ARG A 439 -3.61 -17.67 -3.13
C ARG A 439 -3.88 -16.25 -3.66
N ILE A 440 -4.14 -16.17 -4.96
CA ILE A 440 -4.45 -14.92 -5.67
C ILE A 440 -5.86 -15.01 -6.23
N TYR A 441 -6.64 -13.94 -6.08
CA TYR A 441 -8.01 -13.85 -6.59
C TYR A 441 -8.22 -12.54 -7.35
N LEU A 442 -8.77 -12.64 -8.56
CA LEU A 442 -9.27 -11.51 -9.34
C LEU A 442 -10.76 -11.28 -9.06
N LEU A 443 -11.11 -10.04 -8.72
CA LEU A 443 -12.47 -9.54 -8.58
C LEU A 443 -12.90 -8.87 -9.90
N THR A 444 -13.44 -9.68 -10.82
CA THR A 444 -13.78 -9.27 -12.19
C THR A 444 -14.83 -8.16 -12.25
N ALA A 445 -14.65 -7.27 -13.23
CA ALA A 445 -15.29 -5.97 -13.41
C ALA A 445 -15.23 -5.02 -12.19
N GLY A 446 -14.33 -5.29 -11.24
CA GLY A 446 -14.17 -4.49 -10.02
C GLY A 446 -13.36 -3.21 -10.22
N GLN A 447 -13.81 -2.14 -9.56
CA GLN A 447 -13.02 -0.93 -9.29
C GLN A 447 -12.13 -1.11 -8.04
N HIS A 448 -11.19 -0.19 -7.85
CA HIS A 448 -10.30 -0.10 -6.68
C HIS A 448 -11.06 -0.14 -5.33
N GLY A 449 -12.26 0.45 -5.29
CA GLY A 449 -13.24 0.29 -4.22
C GLY A 449 -14.65 0.19 -4.81
N PRO A 450 -15.61 -0.45 -4.11
CA PRO A 450 -16.98 -0.53 -4.58
C PRO A 450 -17.62 0.86 -4.57
N ALA A 451 -18.33 1.23 -5.63
CA ALA A 451 -19.08 2.47 -5.66
C ALA A 451 -20.43 2.34 -4.95
N ALA A 452 -20.99 3.47 -4.50
CA ALA A 452 -22.33 3.54 -3.96
C ALA A 452 -23.40 3.33 -5.04
N PHE A 453 -24.57 2.84 -4.61
CA PHE A 453 -25.80 2.85 -5.41
C PHE A 453 -26.76 3.92 -4.86
N PRO A 454 -27.43 4.73 -5.69
CA PRO A 454 -27.39 4.74 -7.16
C PRO A 454 -26.05 5.27 -7.73
N PRO A 455 -25.68 4.88 -8.97
CA PRO A 455 -24.43 5.28 -9.60
C PRO A 455 -24.27 6.81 -9.74
N ALA A 456 -23.23 7.35 -9.13
CA ALA A 456 -22.87 8.77 -9.20
C ALA A 456 -21.73 9.00 -10.20
N GLN A 457 -21.61 10.21 -10.74
CA GLN A 457 -20.38 10.66 -11.39
C GLN A 457 -19.48 11.31 -10.32
N THR A 458 -18.19 10.98 -10.32
CA THR A 458 -17.22 11.48 -9.33
C THR A 458 -16.08 12.21 -10.04
N ILE A 459 -14.84 11.71 -9.95
CA ILE A 459 -13.63 12.32 -10.53
C ILE A 459 -13.54 12.02 -12.05
N GLY A 460 -14.24 11.00 -12.54
CA GLY A 460 -14.23 10.58 -13.94
C GLY A 460 -15.34 11.19 -14.80
N GLN A 461 -15.24 11.00 -16.13
CA GLN A 461 -16.27 11.38 -17.10
C GLN A 461 -17.49 10.44 -17.10
N GLN A 462 -17.38 9.26 -16.49
CA GLN A 462 -18.41 8.22 -16.45
C GLN A 462 -19.00 8.10 -15.04
N ARG A 463 -20.23 7.57 -14.94
CA ARG A 463 -20.78 7.13 -13.66
C ARG A 463 -20.00 5.93 -13.14
N THR A 464 -19.88 5.82 -11.82
CA THR A 464 -19.20 4.70 -11.17
C THR A 464 -20.08 3.46 -11.15
N GLU A 465 -19.58 2.37 -11.71
CA GLU A 465 -20.21 1.04 -11.67
C GLU A 465 -20.38 0.56 -10.21
N PRO A 466 -21.61 0.28 -9.72
CA PRO A 466 -21.90 -0.05 -8.31
C PRO A 466 -21.61 -1.51 -7.92
N LEU A 467 -20.93 -2.27 -8.79
CA LEU A 467 -20.65 -3.70 -8.67
C LEU A 467 -19.82 -4.08 -7.43
N SER A 468 -20.47 -4.26 -6.28
CA SER A 468 -19.78 -4.61 -5.04
C SER A 468 -19.41 -6.09 -4.96
N ALA A 469 -18.09 -6.38 -5.04
CA ALA A 469 -17.55 -7.71 -4.77
C ALA A 469 -17.85 -8.24 -3.36
N HIS A 470 -18.17 -7.36 -2.40
CA HIS A 470 -18.51 -7.69 -1.01
C HIS A 470 -19.88 -8.39 -0.95
N GLN A 471 -20.88 -7.83 -1.63
CA GLN A 471 -22.21 -8.42 -1.75
C GLN A 471 -22.16 -9.81 -2.42
N ARG A 472 -21.30 -9.99 -3.44
CA ARG A 472 -21.12 -11.30 -4.10
C ARG A 472 -20.42 -12.35 -3.22
N ARG A 473 -19.54 -11.94 -2.29
CA ARG A 473 -18.94 -12.84 -1.29
C ARG A 473 -20.00 -13.35 -0.30
N HIS A 474 -20.80 -12.46 0.30
CA HIS A 474 -21.87 -12.85 1.22
C HIS A 474 -23.00 -13.65 0.55
N ALA A 475 -23.36 -13.36 -0.70
CA ALA A 475 -24.35 -14.15 -1.44
C ALA A 475 -23.95 -15.62 -1.65
N ARG A 476 -22.64 -15.94 -1.61
CA ARG A 476 -22.13 -17.32 -1.63
C ARG A 476 -22.16 -17.92 -0.22
N SER A 477 -21.59 -17.24 0.77
CA SER A 477 -21.57 -17.66 2.18
C SER A 477 -22.97 -17.92 2.74
N ALA A 478 -23.96 -17.08 2.42
CA ALA A 478 -25.34 -17.22 2.86
C ALA A 478 -26.05 -18.42 2.20
N ARG A 479 -25.71 -18.76 0.95
CA ARG A 479 -26.21 -19.98 0.29
C ARG A 479 -25.60 -21.24 0.91
N GLU A 480 -24.30 -21.23 1.16
CA GLU A 480 -23.58 -22.34 1.80
C GLU A 480 -24.05 -22.55 3.26
N ALA A 481 -24.29 -21.47 3.99
CA ALA A 481 -24.85 -21.50 5.35
C ALA A 481 -26.34 -21.89 5.41
N ALA A 482 -27.09 -21.80 4.31
CA ALA A 482 -28.49 -22.19 4.22
C ALA A 482 -28.71 -23.66 3.79
N LEU A 483 -27.64 -24.40 3.43
CA LEU A 483 -27.74 -25.83 3.14
C LEU A 483 -27.91 -26.65 4.43
N PRO A 484 -28.82 -27.66 4.48
CA PRO A 484 -28.88 -28.61 5.58
C PRO A 484 -27.53 -29.33 5.80
N GLU A 485 -27.19 -29.66 7.05
CA GLU A 485 -25.87 -30.23 7.41
C GLU A 485 -25.48 -31.47 6.60
N ASP A 486 -26.46 -32.31 6.28
CA ASP A 486 -26.28 -33.55 5.53
C ASP A 486 -25.66 -33.31 4.13
N ARG A 487 -26.03 -32.18 3.47
CA ARG A 487 -25.42 -31.79 2.19
C ARG A 487 -24.03 -31.17 2.32
N ARG A 488 -23.67 -30.61 3.48
CA ARG A 488 -22.34 -30.03 3.71
C ARG A 488 -21.27 -31.12 3.72
N ARG A 489 -21.58 -32.29 4.28
CA ARG A 489 -20.70 -33.47 4.25
C ARG A 489 -20.57 -34.07 2.85
N ASP A 490 -21.67 -34.07 2.09
CA ASP A 490 -21.71 -34.66 0.75
C ASP A 490 -20.88 -33.85 -0.28
N ASP A 491 -20.87 -32.51 -0.16
CA ASP A 491 -19.99 -31.65 -0.99
C ASP A 491 -18.50 -31.75 -0.62
N ASP A 492 -18.13 -31.93 0.66
CA ASP A 492 -16.73 -32.20 1.06
C ASP A 492 -16.22 -33.53 0.47
N HIS A 493 -17.04 -34.60 0.52
CA HIS A 493 -16.70 -35.88 -0.11
C HIS A 493 -16.65 -35.82 -1.64
N ARG A 494 -17.54 -35.07 -2.29
CA ARG A 494 -17.51 -34.86 -3.75
C ARG A 494 -16.33 -33.99 -4.17
N GLY A 495 -15.94 -32.99 -3.37
CA GLY A 495 -14.76 -32.17 -3.60
C GLY A 495 -13.47 -32.99 -3.63
N ALA A 496 -13.28 -33.88 -2.65
CA ALA A 496 -12.12 -34.77 -2.58
C ALA A 496 -12.06 -35.77 -3.77
N GLN A 497 -13.20 -36.33 -4.19
CA GLN A 497 -13.23 -37.33 -5.27
C GLN A 497 -13.22 -36.74 -6.68
N GLY A 498 -13.78 -35.53 -6.87
CA GLY A 498 -13.88 -34.87 -8.18
C GLY A 498 -12.53 -34.56 -8.82
N VAL A 499 -11.59 -34.02 -8.03
CA VAL A 499 -10.22 -33.70 -8.49
C VAL A 499 -9.47 -34.93 -9.00
N SER A 500 -9.77 -36.12 -8.43
CA SER A 500 -9.08 -37.38 -8.75
C SER A 500 -9.57 -38.05 -10.04
N ARG A 501 -10.69 -37.62 -10.65
CA ARG A 501 -11.23 -38.22 -11.89
C ARG A 501 -11.06 -37.38 -13.16
N GLY A 502 -10.82 -36.07 -13.05
CA GLY A 502 -10.57 -35.20 -14.22
C GLY A 502 -9.27 -35.51 -14.98
N LEU A 503 -8.24 -36.01 -14.29
CA LEU A 503 -6.87 -36.13 -14.82
C LEU A 503 -6.49 -37.53 -15.37
N ARG A 504 -7.47 -38.37 -15.73
CA ARG A 504 -7.22 -39.71 -16.33
C ARG A 504 -8.03 -40.02 -17.61
N ALA A 505 -8.76 -39.05 -18.16
CA ALA A 505 -9.66 -39.28 -19.29
C ALA A 505 -9.05 -38.96 -20.68
N GLU A 506 -8.09 -38.04 -20.80
CA GLU A 506 -7.62 -37.52 -22.10
C GLU A 506 -6.24 -38.04 -22.57
N VAL A 507 -5.70 -39.10 -21.94
CA VAL A 507 -4.47 -39.77 -22.40
C VAL A 507 -4.67 -41.28 -22.45
N ARG A 508 -5.66 -41.74 -23.25
CA ARG A 508 -5.79 -43.12 -23.78
C ARG A 508 -7.01 -43.29 -24.72
N ASP A 509 -6.91 -42.77 -25.93
CA ASP A 509 -7.25 -43.57 -27.11
C ASP A 509 -6.38 -43.13 -28.29
N GLY A 510 -6.00 -44.05 -29.18
CA GLY A 510 -5.07 -43.75 -30.27
C GLY A 510 -3.98 -44.79 -30.57
N ARG A 511 -4.26 -46.09 -30.41
CA ARG A 511 -3.65 -47.18 -31.22
C ARG A 511 -4.29 -48.54 -30.92
N ASP A 512 -4.50 -49.29 -31.99
CA ASP A 512 -4.92 -50.70 -32.07
C ASP A 512 -6.34 -50.99 -31.52
N ARG A 513 -7.12 -51.95 -32.05
CA ARG A 513 -6.75 -53.14 -32.84
C ARG A 513 -7.68 -53.38 -34.04
N HIS A 514 -7.10 -53.95 -35.10
CA HIS A 514 -7.82 -54.72 -36.12
C HIS A 514 -8.14 -56.16 -35.63
N ARG A 515 -9.06 -56.83 -36.37
CA ARG A 515 -9.40 -58.27 -36.37
C ARG A 515 -10.38 -58.76 -35.30
N GLY A 516 -11.29 -59.64 -35.72
CA GLY A 516 -12.13 -60.48 -34.86
C GLY A 516 -13.64 -60.34 -35.12
N ALA A 517 -14.18 -61.04 -36.12
CA ALA A 517 -15.63 -61.12 -36.36
C ALA A 517 -16.05 -62.53 -36.79
N ALA A 518 -16.70 -63.25 -35.87
CA ALA A 518 -17.41 -64.54 -36.04
C ALA A 518 -18.11 -64.85 -34.69
N ALA A 519 -19.30 -65.44 -34.61
CA ALA A 519 -20.36 -65.65 -35.60
C ALA A 519 -21.69 -65.89 -34.86
N ASP A 520 -22.83 -65.73 -35.57
CA ASP A 520 -24.15 -66.29 -35.24
C ASP A 520 -24.83 -65.85 -33.91
N HIS A 521 -26.17 -65.91 -33.75
CA HIS A 521 -27.26 -66.34 -34.66
C HIS A 521 -28.59 -65.68 -34.23
N ARG A 522 -29.48 -65.34 -35.20
CA ARG A 522 -30.94 -65.08 -35.06
C ARG A 522 -31.37 -63.87 -34.18
N GLY A 523 -32.35 -63.05 -34.55
CA GLY A 523 -33.10 -62.95 -35.81
C GLY A 523 -34.14 -61.81 -35.80
N VAL A 524 -34.81 -61.61 -36.95
CA VAL A 524 -36.23 -61.24 -37.17
C VAL A 524 -36.89 -60.27 -36.15
N SER A 525 -37.49 -59.13 -36.52
CA SER A 525 -38.25 -58.81 -37.75
C SER A 525 -38.11 -57.37 -38.28
N ASP A 526 -38.61 -57.14 -39.50
CA ASP A 526 -38.71 -55.84 -40.18
C ASP A 526 -39.71 -54.85 -39.57
N SER A 527 -39.43 -53.54 -39.72
CA SER A 527 -40.38 -52.61 -40.40
C SER A 527 -39.73 -51.27 -40.77
N ARG A 528 -39.50 -51.09 -42.08
CA ARG A 528 -39.50 -49.78 -42.80
C ARG A 528 -40.87 -49.64 -43.50
N PRO A 529 -41.23 -48.54 -44.23
CA PRO A 529 -40.52 -47.28 -44.55
C PRO A 529 -41.38 -46.05 -44.08
N ALA A 530 -41.42 -44.82 -44.61
CA ALA A 530 -40.83 -44.21 -45.81
C ALA A 530 -40.74 -42.66 -45.75
N GLY A 531 -39.71 -42.10 -46.41
CA GLY A 531 -39.77 -40.81 -47.13
C GLY A 531 -39.75 -39.49 -46.32
N GLY A 532 -39.23 -38.38 -46.86
CA GLY A 532 -38.34 -38.25 -48.03
C GLY A 532 -38.46 -36.92 -48.78
N ARG A 533 -37.33 -36.43 -49.33
CA ARG A 533 -37.18 -35.28 -50.27
C ARG A 533 -37.44 -33.90 -49.61
N ARG A 534 -36.92 -32.75 -50.09
CA ARG A 534 -36.10 -32.43 -51.29
C ARG A 534 -35.37 -31.06 -51.14
N ARG A 535 -34.06 -31.01 -51.43
CA ARG A 535 -33.32 -29.86 -52.06
C ARG A 535 -33.32 -28.49 -51.30
N GLN A 536 -32.55 -27.44 -51.65
CA GLN A 536 -31.64 -27.18 -52.79
C GLN A 536 -30.52 -26.15 -52.42
N ARG A 537 -29.25 -26.40 -52.85
CA ARG A 537 -28.21 -25.48 -53.45
C ARG A 537 -27.95 -24.04 -52.87
N HIS A 538 -26.77 -23.41 -52.98
CA HIS A 538 -25.41 -23.76 -53.48
C HIS A 538 -24.40 -22.63 -53.13
N ARG A 539 -23.10 -23.00 -52.99
CA ARG A 539 -21.85 -22.27 -53.40
C ARG A 539 -21.61 -20.81 -52.89
N GLY A 540 -20.37 -20.38 -52.62
CA GLY A 540 -19.08 -21.08 -52.77
C GLY A 540 -17.86 -20.30 -52.24
N HIS A 541 -16.70 -20.96 -52.27
CA HIS A 541 -15.34 -20.51 -51.88
C HIS A 541 -14.61 -19.83 -53.09
N PRO A 542 -13.37 -19.26 -53.02
CA PRO A 542 -12.21 -19.79 -52.27
C PRO A 542 -11.08 -18.86 -51.72
N HIS A 543 -10.34 -19.43 -50.76
CA HIS A 543 -8.87 -19.39 -50.47
C HIS A 543 -7.94 -18.20 -50.75
N ALA A 544 -7.13 -17.88 -49.71
CA ALA A 544 -5.65 -17.86 -49.80
C ALA A 544 -4.99 -18.59 -48.61
N ARG A 545 -3.70 -18.99 -48.71
CA ARG A 545 -3.30 -20.32 -48.17
C ARG A 545 -1.78 -20.63 -47.90
N ALA A 546 -1.05 -19.92 -47.03
CA ALA A 546 0.34 -20.30 -46.61
C ALA A 546 0.36 -20.79 -45.13
N ARG A 547 0.72 -22.03 -44.77
CA ARG A 547 2.01 -22.76 -44.81
C ARG A 547 3.11 -22.03 -44.01
N ARG A 548 3.36 -22.38 -42.74
CA ARG A 548 4.06 -23.59 -42.18
C ARG A 548 5.50 -23.78 -42.64
N ALA A 549 6.43 -23.66 -41.69
CA ALA A 549 7.63 -24.47 -41.54
C ALA A 549 7.79 -24.83 -40.04
N ALA A 550 8.41 -25.95 -39.73
CA ALA A 550 8.77 -26.37 -38.37
C ALA A 550 10.07 -27.17 -38.45
N GLY A 551 10.93 -27.07 -37.44
CA GLY A 551 12.25 -27.72 -37.41
C GLY A 551 12.64 -28.15 -36.00
N ASP A 552 12.65 -29.46 -35.80
CA ASP A 552 13.50 -30.26 -34.91
C ASP A 552 14.04 -29.67 -33.59
N LEU A 553 13.39 -30.11 -32.52
CA LEU A 553 14.00 -30.91 -31.45
C LEU A 553 15.53 -30.78 -31.26
N HIS A 554 15.94 -30.27 -30.09
CA HIS A 554 16.91 -30.99 -29.27
C HIS A 554 16.58 -30.84 -27.77
N ARG A 555 16.65 -31.96 -27.04
CA ARG A 555 16.41 -32.06 -25.59
C ARG A 555 17.74 -32.10 -24.87
N VAL A 556 17.92 -31.24 -23.87
CA VAL A 556 19.01 -31.32 -22.89
C VAL A 556 18.38 -31.18 -21.51
N GLU A 557 18.58 -32.18 -20.65
CA GLU A 557 18.15 -32.18 -19.25
C GLU A 557 19.36 -31.96 -18.32
N PRO A 558 19.15 -31.62 -17.04
CA PRO A 558 20.12 -30.83 -16.28
C PRO A 558 21.26 -31.64 -15.68
N VAL A 559 22.42 -31.00 -15.56
CA VAL A 559 23.49 -31.43 -14.66
C VAL A 559 23.37 -30.66 -13.35
N GLN A 560 22.83 -31.31 -12.31
CA GLN A 560 23.02 -30.84 -10.95
C GLN A 560 24.49 -31.00 -10.55
N ARG A 561 25.09 -29.98 -9.93
CA ARG A 561 26.27 -30.16 -9.07
C ARG A 561 26.09 -29.38 -7.78
N SER A 562 26.22 -30.09 -6.68
CA SER A 562 26.16 -29.57 -5.31
C SER A 562 27.54 -29.09 -4.87
N ILE A 563 27.63 -27.79 -4.58
CA ILE A 563 28.60 -27.15 -3.69
C ILE A 563 27.71 -26.21 -2.86
N GLY A 564 27.71 -26.19 -1.53
CA GLY A 564 28.80 -26.49 -0.60
C GLY A 564 29.01 -25.18 0.16
N ALA A 565 28.55 -25.13 1.41
CA ALA A 565 28.47 -23.88 2.16
C ALA A 565 29.79 -23.57 2.88
N ASP A 566 30.12 -22.29 2.94
CA ASP A 566 31.00 -21.67 3.93
C ASP A 566 30.53 -20.21 4.11
N ASP A 567 30.85 -19.61 5.27
CA ASP A 567 30.35 -18.31 5.74
C ASP A 567 31.26 -17.11 5.36
N ASP A 568 30.84 -15.91 5.83
CA ASP A 568 31.56 -14.62 5.87
C ASP A 568 31.81 -13.84 4.56
N ALA A 569 31.17 -12.66 4.48
CA ALA A 569 31.64 -11.35 3.94
C ALA A 569 30.51 -10.53 3.29
N LEU A 570 29.73 -9.80 4.11
CA LEU A 570 28.80 -8.76 3.64
C LEU A 570 29.42 -7.37 3.79
N GLU A 571 30.25 -6.97 2.82
CA GLU A 571 30.76 -5.60 2.73
C GLU A 571 29.75 -4.61 2.10
N HIS A 572 29.85 -3.34 2.50
CA HIS A 572 29.00 -2.26 1.99
C HIS A 572 29.48 -1.74 0.63
N ALA A 573 28.62 -1.82 -0.39
CA ALA A 573 28.67 -0.95 -1.57
C ALA A 573 27.42 -0.04 -1.57
N GLY A 574 27.49 1.27 -1.81
CA GLY A 574 28.63 2.06 -2.34
C GLY A 574 28.43 2.42 -3.81
N LEU A 575 27.30 3.05 -4.14
CA LEU A 575 26.89 3.31 -5.53
C LEU A 575 27.77 4.35 -6.23
N VAL A 576 28.69 3.87 -7.07
CA VAL A 576 29.35 4.67 -8.13
C VAL A 576 29.41 3.81 -9.40
N HIS A 577 28.83 4.29 -10.51
CA HIS A 577 28.88 3.60 -11.81
C HIS A 577 29.63 4.44 -12.87
N PRO A 578 30.52 3.83 -13.68
CA PRO A 578 31.18 4.50 -14.80
C PRO A 578 30.27 4.58 -16.04
N ALA A 579 30.26 5.74 -16.71
CA ALA A 579 29.39 5.99 -17.86
C ALA A 579 30.03 5.58 -19.20
N ALA A 580 29.80 4.33 -19.64
CA ALA A 580 30.40 3.79 -20.88
C ALA A 580 29.45 2.97 -21.79
N ALA A 581 28.13 3.21 -21.74
CA ALA A 581 27.14 2.41 -22.49
C ALA A 581 26.12 3.19 -23.34
N ARG A 582 25.97 4.52 -23.17
CA ARG A 582 24.83 5.28 -23.77
C ARG A 582 25.03 5.72 -25.24
N GLN A 583 26.19 5.50 -25.85
CA GLN A 583 26.57 6.15 -27.12
C GLN A 583 26.25 5.36 -28.41
N ARG A 584 25.43 4.29 -28.34
CA ARG A 584 25.02 3.47 -29.51
C ARG A 584 23.50 3.40 -29.75
N ARG A 585 22.75 4.44 -29.38
CA ARG A 585 21.29 4.54 -29.65
C ARG A 585 20.79 5.88 -30.21
N ALA A 586 21.70 6.79 -30.58
CA ALA A 586 21.34 8.14 -31.04
C ALA A 586 20.99 8.24 -32.55
N GLU A 587 21.36 7.25 -33.37
CA GLU A 587 21.34 7.35 -34.85
C GLU A 587 20.16 6.63 -35.52
N ALA A 588 19.17 6.18 -34.75
CA ALA A 588 18.01 5.42 -35.25
C ALA A 588 16.66 6.18 -35.10
N GLY A 589 16.71 7.51 -35.00
CA GLY A 589 15.55 8.36 -34.64
C GLY A 589 14.94 9.22 -35.76
N GLU A 590 15.61 9.36 -36.92
CA GLU A 590 15.13 10.24 -38.00
C GLU A 590 14.36 9.49 -39.10
N ARG A 591 13.02 9.46 -39.00
CA ARG A 591 12.02 9.47 -40.11
C ARG A 591 10.59 9.25 -39.59
N SER A 592 9.86 10.33 -39.29
CA SER A 592 8.40 10.46 -39.46
C SER A 592 7.94 11.88 -39.09
N ALA A 593 7.31 12.59 -40.02
CA ALA A 593 6.72 13.90 -39.77
C ALA A 593 5.23 13.78 -39.34
N PRO A 594 4.73 14.61 -38.42
CA PRO A 594 3.36 14.50 -37.91
C PRO A 594 2.31 15.05 -38.89
N VAL A 595 1.17 14.35 -39.02
CA VAL A 595 0.02 14.82 -39.81
C VAL A 595 -0.81 15.80 -39.00
N ASN A 596 -0.97 17.02 -39.52
CA ASN A 596 -1.74 18.10 -38.91
C ASN A 596 -3.25 17.96 -39.20
N ARG A 597 -4.12 18.10 -38.18
CA ARG A 597 -5.58 18.21 -38.35
C ARG A 597 -6.10 19.51 -37.74
N ARG A 598 -6.62 20.39 -38.61
CA ARG A 598 -7.26 21.67 -38.24
C ARG A 598 -8.63 21.47 -37.60
N ALA A 599 -9.05 22.45 -36.81
CA ALA A 599 -10.39 22.56 -36.24
C ALA A 599 -11.44 23.02 -37.27
N LEU A 600 -12.72 22.79 -36.96
CA LEU A 600 -13.89 23.43 -37.56
C LEU A 600 -14.87 23.91 -36.45
N PRO A 601 -15.79 24.85 -36.74
CA PRO A 601 -16.20 25.86 -35.74
C PRO A 601 -17.59 25.66 -35.10
N ARG A 602 -17.92 26.57 -34.17
CA ARG A 602 -19.19 26.66 -33.45
C ARG A 602 -20.37 27.15 -34.30
N GLN A 603 -21.55 26.60 -34.00
CA GLN A 603 -22.85 27.28 -34.00
C GLN A 603 -23.51 26.94 -32.63
N GLY A 604 -24.44 27.70 -32.04
CA GLY A 604 -25.01 28.99 -32.45
C GLY A 604 -26.50 29.06 -32.10
N SER A 605 -26.87 29.52 -30.90
CA SER A 605 -28.28 29.62 -30.47
C SER A 605 -28.54 30.88 -29.62
N VAL A 606 -29.74 31.44 -29.79
CA VAL A 606 -30.10 32.84 -29.48
C VAL A 606 -30.61 33.04 -28.04
N SER A 607 -30.42 34.26 -27.54
CA SER A 607 -30.91 34.86 -26.30
C SER A 607 -32.36 34.58 -25.90
N ARG A 608 -32.60 34.63 -24.59
CA ARG A 608 -33.79 35.29 -24.01
C ARG A 608 -33.33 36.28 -22.93
N GLY A 609 -33.95 37.46 -22.91
CA GLY A 609 -33.64 38.52 -21.95
C GLY A 609 -34.51 38.47 -20.68
N GLY A 610 -34.14 39.29 -19.69
CA GLY A 610 -34.90 39.49 -18.46
C GLY A 610 -34.38 40.72 -17.71
N GLU A 611 -35.03 41.86 -17.89
CA GLU A 611 -34.72 43.09 -17.16
C GLU A 611 -35.28 43.07 -15.74
N LYS A 612 -34.56 43.70 -14.80
CA LYS A 612 -35.11 44.57 -13.74
C LYS A 612 -34.00 45.43 -13.14
N GLY A 613 -34.34 46.66 -12.72
CA GLY A 613 -33.38 47.65 -12.20
C GLY A 613 -33.06 47.49 -10.70
N GLY A 614 -32.24 48.37 -10.11
CA GLY A 614 -31.54 49.52 -10.71
C GLY A 614 -30.99 50.51 -9.66
N ALA A 615 -30.69 51.73 -10.12
CA ALA A 615 -30.41 52.97 -9.35
C ALA A 615 -29.11 53.08 -8.49
N GLY A 616 -28.20 53.96 -8.93
CA GLY A 616 -27.31 54.77 -8.07
C GLY A 616 -25.92 54.19 -7.71
N SER A 617 -24.86 55.01 -7.50
CA SER A 617 -24.69 56.41 -7.91
C SER A 617 -23.20 56.85 -8.00
N ARG A 618 -22.95 57.85 -8.87
CA ARG A 618 -21.83 58.82 -8.98
C ARG A 618 -20.40 58.51 -8.44
N ARG A 619 -19.44 58.60 -9.39
CA ARG A 619 -18.02 59.04 -9.31
C ARG A 619 -17.76 60.28 -8.40
N PRO A 620 -16.51 60.64 -7.98
CA PRO A 620 -15.26 60.48 -8.75
C PRO A 620 -13.95 60.12 -7.99
N ALA A 621 -12.86 60.00 -8.75
CA ALA A 621 -11.47 60.02 -8.28
C ALA A 621 -10.79 61.37 -8.64
N PRO A 622 -9.59 61.67 -8.12
CA PRO A 622 -8.61 62.34 -8.98
C PRO A 622 -7.11 61.96 -8.81
N ALA A 623 -6.40 62.07 -9.93
CA ALA A 623 -5.05 62.64 -10.14
C ALA A 623 -3.79 62.09 -9.44
N ALA A 624 -2.87 61.61 -10.28
CA ALA A 624 -1.49 61.19 -10.02
C ALA A 624 -0.43 62.31 -9.84
N ARG A 625 0.71 61.95 -9.21
CA ARG A 625 2.09 62.48 -9.37
C ARG A 625 3.07 61.31 -9.05
N ARG A 626 4.19 60.96 -9.72
CA ARG A 626 5.03 61.44 -10.86
C ARG A 626 6.32 62.21 -10.47
N ARG A 627 7.50 61.66 -10.87
CA ARG A 627 8.92 62.03 -10.55
C ARG A 627 9.38 61.58 -9.15
N SER A 628 10.65 61.27 -8.84
CA SER A 628 11.95 61.05 -9.55
C SER A 628 12.87 60.28 -8.57
N GLY A 629 14.04 59.68 -8.86
CA GLY A 629 14.99 59.73 -9.98
C GLY A 629 16.41 60.08 -9.47
N HIS A 630 17.47 59.43 -10.00
CA HIS A 630 18.90 59.48 -9.56
C HIS A 630 19.22 58.68 -8.26
N ASP A 631 20.45 58.14 -8.03
CA ASP A 631 21.70 58.22 -8.83
C ASP A 631 22.61 56.97 -8.78
N ARG A 632 23.72 56.98 -9.55
CA ARG A 632 24.80 55.97 -9.63
C ARG A 632 26.21 56.59 -9.49
N ALA A 633 26.99 56.17 -8.47
CA ALA A 633 28.46 56.17 -8.48
C ALA A 633 28.97 55.14 -7.45
N GLN A 634 29.67 54.07 -7.80
CA GLN A 634 31.09 53.97 -8.23
C GLN A 634 32.15 54.35 -7.17
N ARG A 635 32.92 53.35 -6.72
CA ARG A 635 34.40 53.35 -6.70
C ARG A 635 34.94 51.91 -6.62
N ARG A 636 36.20 51.71 -7.02
CA ARG A 636 36.94 50.42 -7.04
C ARG A 636 38.23 50.55 -6.23
N ALA A 637 38.59 49.51 -5.47
CA ALA A 637 39.94 49.02 -5.13
C ALA A 637 39.87 48.17 -3.83
N ALA A 638 40.73 47.20 -3.54
CA ALA A 638 41.58 46.30 -4.35
C ALA A 638 42.13 45.21 -3.40
N LEU A 639 42.60 44.06 -3.93
CA LEU A 639 43.19 42.91 -3.19
C LEU A 639 42.18 42.14 -2.30
N GLY A 640 42.15 40.80 -2.25
CA GLY A 640 42.76 39.79 -3.12
C GLY A 640 43.04 38.47 -2.41
N CYS A 641 42.36 37.36 -2.77
CA CYS A 641 42.75 36.00 -2.36
C CYS A 641 42.19 34.90 -3.29
N ARG A 642 42.91 33.78 -3.33
CA ARG A 642 42.86 32.63 -4.26
C ARG A 642 41.51 31.92 -4.41
N ASP A 643 41.18 31.48 -5.62
CA ASP A 643 40.08 30.57 -5.95
C ASP A 643 40.24 29.16 -5.35
N VAL A 644 39.17 28.62 -4.74
CA VAL A 644 39.05 27.17 -4.43
C VAL A 644 37.61 26.61 -4.69
N ASP A 645 36.65 27.43 -5.14
CA ASP A 645 35.23 27.04 -5.18
C ASP A 645 34.74 26.41 -6.50
N GLY A 646 35.47 26.57 -7.61
CA GLY A 646 35.01 26.17 -8.95
C GLY A 646 34.63 24.68 -9.09
N CYS A 647 35.36 23.77 -8.44
CA CYS A 647 35.10 22.32 -8.53
C CYS A 647 33.91 21.84 -7.69
N ALA A 648 33.46 22.59 -6.69
CA ALA A 648 32.35 22.18 -5.82
C ALA A 648 30.99 22.40 -6.50
N VAL A 649 30.86 23.49 -7.26
CA VAL A 649 29.61 23.86 -7.95
C VAL A 649 29.31 22.89 -9.10
N ASP A 650 30.32 22.48 -9.87
CA ASP A 650 30.10 21.66 -11.08
C ASP A 650 29.71 20.20 -10.74
N ARG A 651 30.29 19.61 -9.68
CA ARG A 651 29.84 18.30 -9.16
C ARG A 651 28.39 18.34 -8.66
N ARG A 652 27.99 19.39 -7.94
CA ARG A 652 26.59 19.54 -7.47
C ARG A 652 25.61 19.73 -8.64
N ASN A 653 26.01 20.44 -9.69
CA ASN A 653 25.23 20.53 -10.92
C ASN A 653 25.11 19.18 -11.64
N GLN A 654 26.11 18.30 -11.56
CA GLN A 654 25.97 16.91 -12.02
C GLN A 654 25.00 16.10 -11.16
N GLU A 655 25.03 16.22 -9.82
CA GLU A 655 24.10 15.52 -8.94
C GLU A 655 22.64 15.97 -9.16
N LEU A 656 22.39 17.28 -9.25
CA LEU A 656 21.06 17.83 -9.62
C LEU A 656 20.63 17.37 -11.02
N ARG A 657 21.54 17.32 -12.00
CA ARG A 657 21.23 16.79 -13.35
C ARG A 657 21.00 15.28 -13.35
N MET A 658 21.53 14.52 -12.41
CA MET A 658 21.20 13.11 -12.24
C MET A 658 19.78 12.98 -11.67
N ILE A 659 19.50 13.66 -10.54
CA ILE A 659 18.22 13.62 -9.80
C ILE A 659 17.03 14.16 -10.62
N LEU A 660 17.25 15.09 -11.56
CA LEU A 660 16.22 15.57 -12.48
C LEU A 660 15.94 14.61 -13.66
N ASN A 661 16.91 13.75 -14.00
CA ASN A 661 16.84 12.76 -15.08
C ASN A 661 16.67 11.31 -14.57
N SER A 662 16.28 11.15 -13.30
CA SER A 662 15.92 9.88 -12.62
C SER A 662 14.63 10.03 -11.81
#